data_AF-A0A7W9UTH0-F1
#
_entry.id   AF-A0A7W9UTH0-F1
#
_cell.length_a   1.000
_cell.length_b   1.000
_cell.length_c   1.000
_cell.angle_alpha   90.00
_cell.angle_beta   90.00
_cell.angle_gamma   90.00
#
_symmetry.space_group_name_H-M   'P 1'
#
loop_
_entity.id
_entity.type
_entity.pdbx_description
1 polymer ?
#
loop_
_entity_poly.entity_id
_entity_poly.type
_entity_poly.pdbx_seq_one_letter_code
_entity_poly.pdbx_strand_id
1 'polypeptide(L)'
;MDFNALYHANFKLLDDAVTDWSTLVDHLADLKKDAEDDLHKAALKADWAGVNAQVSREFIGKTAGEFGDAHTQATTIRNVLRDTQGELKSYHQQLTDAVSRGRKKNLTVTDAGDGKFTVRGNTRPDWSSDPSGKTSATDQKDVDELRDEIQGILSKATESDNSAKTVLMAIVDQSRLGFSDASYKDRNTAADAVREADELAKLARKDPDDLSVEDFDRLNAGLKKYANDPLFGERFATDLGPQKTLEFWTGISDPNRGDWELGHKRLDQFDDLQRNLGLTLAHATQSDSADMTEWKRKMIDIGDKPLWGGRGGPMGFQVMSNLMRTGDYDDQFLKDYGTELMATERKLTGNGEHRNIAWQHMGGSSWLNRIGDDSGNDPLTGYLKGLSNSPDAATDFFNQQYVSKDDPDNPFERDTDGNGKKGKVSLSNFQYLFEERQWPQESNLHGDETFTGQNNLALALEAATTGHPAGELPTDDTPPHSADQAKLMRALVDSVSDDPSRVKDHSYMSDSLGQIGSEYLPDIHRAMADGPTVKDGKSGWDLLYPLAGTDAQLDHSAVTRFLVTVSQNPEGYAALNVGEKAYTASLMDYHLNPDLPAAQRYPHDPQETITSISRKAGEFNGLLAQGRQEAVLGPASEKDSDYDFAVSQKKNFISGFVGTGVGVGTSFIASPAVGAGVGGAAGTVTSMVLEAFYKDDSGQYQAEAGQDIATRWETIKDSTNNINYTAAHEAAKAYHAGYADKVDTWVSEGTATGFNDATTDIHAMAKDMDTEIPA
;
A
#
# COMPACT_ATOMS: atom_id res chain seq x y z
N MET A 1 29.31 -24.83 25.05
CA MET A 1 28.62 -25.47 26.17
C MET A 1 29.63 -26.27 26.95
N ASP A 2 29.79 -25.95 28.23
CA ASP A 2 30.70 -26.68 29.12
C ASP A 2 30.09 -28.03 29.52
N PHE A 3 30.94 -29.07 29.64
CA PHE A 3 30.48 -30.43 29.97
C PHE A 3 29.75 -30.46 31.31
N ASN A 4 30.32 -29.87 32.36
CA ASN A 4 29.72 -29.87 33.68
C ASN A 4 28.47 -29.01 33.73
N ALA A 5 28.47 -27.87 33.03
CA ALA A 5 27.30 -27.00 32.92
C ALA A 5 26.08 -27.75 32.37
N LEU A 6 26.25 -28.50 31.27
CA LEU A 6 25.15 -29.29 30.72
C LEU A 6 24.86 -30.54 31.56
N TYR A 7 25.87 -31.28 31.99
CA TYR A 7 25.70 -32.55 32.72
C TYR A 7 25.03 -32.37 34.09
N HIS A 8 25.24 -31.22 34.74
CA HIS A 8 24.64 -30.87 36.03
C HIS A 8 23.59 -29.76 35.92
N ALA A 9 23.10 -29.47 34.72
CA ALA A 9 22.14 -28.40 34.47
C ALA A 9 20.87 -28.57 35.33
N ASN A 10 20.40 -27.46 35.90
CA ASN A 10 19.08 -27.36 36.52
C ASN A 10 18.21 -26.42 35.68
N PHE A 11 17.17 -26.97 35.06
CA PHE A 11 16.30 -26.23 34.14
C PHE A 11 15.16 -25.47 34.83
N LYS A 12 15.05 -25.50 36.17
CA LYS A 12 13.92 -24.89 36.89
C LYS A 12 13.68 -23.42 36.51
N LEU A 13 14.73 -22.59 36.44
CA LEU A 13 14.56 -21.18 36.10
C LEU A 13 14.07 -20.99 34.67
N LEU A 14 14.48 -21.86 33.74
CA LEU A 14 14.02 -21.83 32.36
C LEU A 14 12.59 -22.37 32.23
N ASP A 15 12.17 -23.31 33.09
CA ASP A 15 10.78 -23.77 33.25
C ASP A 15 9.87 -22.65 33.74
N ASP A 16 10.30 -21.96 34.79
CA ASP A 16 9.57 -20.84 35.36
C ASP A 16 9.46 -19.71 34.30
N ALA A 17 10.54 -19.37 33.60
CA ALA A 17 10.51 -18.36 32.53
C ALA A 17 9.53 -18.70 31.39
N VAL A 18 9.52 -19.95 30.90
CA VAL A 18 8.57 -20.37 29.84
C VAL A 18 7.13 -20.29 30.36
N THR A 19 6.90 -20.62 31.63
CA THR A 19 5.58 -20.51 32.26
C THR A 19 5.14 -19.05 32.35
N ASP A 20 6.01 -18.16 32.85
CA ASP A 20 5.72 -16.73 33.00
C ASP A 20 5.41 -16.07 31.65
N TRP A 21 6.22 -16.36 30.62
CA TRP A 21 5.97 -15.88 29.25
C TRP A 21 4.67 -16.45 28.66
N SER A 22 4.30 -17.69 29.00
CA SER A 22 3.01 -18.26 28.56
C SER A 22 1.83 -17.51 29.19
N THR A 23 1.91 -17.21 30.49
CA THR A 23 0.89 -16.39 31.17
C THR A 23 0.82 -14.97 30.61
N LEU A 24 1.95 -14.35 30.29
CA LEU A 24 1.97 -13.03 29.68
C LEU A 24 1.28 -13.02 28.31
N VAL A 25 1.51 -14.05 27.47
CA VAL A 25 0.83 -14.19 26.18
C VAL A 25 -0.69 -14.28 26.35
N ASP A 26 -1.17 -15.09 27.28
CA ASP A 26 -2.61 -15.23 27.52
C ASP A 26 -3.24 -13.87 27.93
N HIS A 27 -2.60 -13.13 28.83
CA HIS A 27 -3.08 -11.80 29.23
C HIS A 27 -3.01 -10.76 28.09
N LEU A 28 -1.97 -10.81 27.25
CA LEU A 28 -1.86 -9.92 26.08
C LEU A 28 -2.92 -10.25 25.02
N ALA A 29 -3.35 -11.50 24.90
CA ALA A 29 -4.45 -11.89 24.01
C ALA A 29 -5.78 -11.23 24.43
N ASP A 30 -6.05 -11.20 25.74
CA ASP A 30 -7.21 -10.51 26.30
C ASP A 30 -7.10 -8.98 26.06
N LEU A 31 -5.95 -8.36 26.36
CA LEU A 31 -5.74 -6.93 26.14
C LEU A 31 -5.83 -6.53 24.67
N LYS A 32 -5.30 -7.34 23.75
CA LYS A 32 -5.45 -7.14 22.30
C LYS A 32 -6.92 -7.09 21.91
N LYS A 33 -7.72 -8.04 22.42
CA LYS A 33 -9.15 -8.09 22.14
C LYS A 33 -9.86 -6.86 22.68
N ASP A 34 -9.59 -6.48 23.93
CA ASP A 34 -10.20 -5.31 24.56
C ASP A 34 -9.81 -4.02 23.80
N ALA A 35 -8.55 -3.87 23.39
CA ALA A 35 -8.10 -2.73 22.61
C ALA A 35 -8.81 -2.63 21.25
N GLU A 36 -8.99 -3.74 20.54
CA GLU A 36 -9.68 -3.77 19.26
C GLU A 36 -11.18 -3.48 19.39
N ASP A 37 -11.86 -4.15 20.34
CA ASP A 37 -13.31 -4.05 20.49
C ASP A 37 -13.74 -2.74 21.18
N ASP A 38 -13.05 -2.32 22.24
CA ASP A 38 -13.46 -1.22 23.11
C ASP A 38 -12.74 0.11 22.83
N LEU A 39 -11.61 0.11 22.10
CA LEU A 39 -10.94 1.34 21.65
C LEU A 39 -11.14 1.56 20.15
N HIS A 40 -10.62 0.66 19.31
CA HIS A 40 -10.58 0.87 17.86
C HIS A 40 -11.97 0.91 17.23
N LYS A 41 -12.74 -0.18 17.35
CA LYS A 41 -14.11 -0.24 16.81
C LYS A 41 -15.05 0.78 17.45
N ALA A 42 -14.84 1.12 18.72
CA ALA A 42 -15.61 2.16 19.39
C ALA A 42 -15.32 3.55 18.81
N ALA A 43 -14.05 3.87 18.55
CA ALA A 43 -13.64 5.14 17.94
C ALA A 43 -14.14 5.30 16.50
N LEU A 44 -14.14 4.21 15.73
CA LEU A 44 -14.72 4.20 14.37
C LEU A 44 -16.24 4.45 14.40
N LYS A 45 -16.98 3.85 15.35
CA LYS A 45 -18.44 4.01 15.49
C LYS A 45 -18.88 5.33 16.15
N ALA A 46 -17.96 6.06 16.78
CA ALA A 46 -18.32 7.28 17.51
C ALA A 46 -18.75 8.40 16.54
N ASP A 47 -19.84 9.08 16.88
CA ASP A 47 -20.40 10.23 16.15
C ASP A 47 -19.71 11.54 16.60
N TRP A 48 -18.42 11.65 16.27
CA TRP A 48 -17.57 12.82 16.51
C TRP A 48 -16.80 13.18 15.24
N ALA A 49 -16.69 14.48 14.93
CA ALA A 49 -16.18 14.97 13.65
C ALA A 49 -15.20 16.13 13.82
N GLY A 50 -14.45 16.43 12.74
CA GLY A 50 -13.41 17.46 12.69
C GLY A 50 -11.99 16.90 12.84
N VAL A 51 -10.99 17.76 12.64
CA VAL A 51 -9.56 17.40 12.57
C VAL A 51 -9.09 16.58 13.77
N ASN A 52 -9.50 16.96 14.99
CA ASN A 52 -9.14 16.21 16.20
C ASN A 52 -9.68 14.78 16.20
N ALA A 53 -10.87 14.56 15.62
CA ALA A 53 -11.47 13.23 15.56
C ALA A 53 -10.76 12.35 14.51
N GLN A 54 -10.14 12.94 13.49
CA GLN A 54 -9.34 12.20 12.49
C GLN A 54 -8.03 11.71 13.11
N VAL A 55 -7.22 12.65 13.63
CA VAL A 55 -5.94 12.35 14.28
C VAL A 55 -6.12 11.38 15.45
N SER A 56 -7.19 11.55 16.25
CA SER A 56 -7.43 10.69 17.40
C SER A 56 -7.83 9.26 16.99
N ARG A 57 -8.63 9.08 15.93
CA ARG A 57 -9.03 7.75 15.47
C ARG A 57 -7.83 6.95 14.96
N GLU A 58 -7.01 7.57 14.13
CA GLU A 58 -5.79 6.97 13.62
C GLU A 58 -4.83 6.61 14.76
N PHE A 59 -4.60 7.54 15.69
CA PHE A 59 -3.78 7.28 16.88
C PHE A 59 -4.34 6.11 17.72
N ILE A 60 -5.67 6.04 17.92
CA ILE A 60 -6.32 4.96 18.66
C ILE A 60 -6.15 3.62 17.92
N GLY A 61 -6.34 3.59 16.60
CA GLY A 61 -6.14 2.39 15.78
C GLY A 61 -4.70 1.89 15.86
N LYS A 62 -3.71 2.77 15.66
CA LYS A 62 -2.28 2.46 15.82
C LYS A 62 -1.99 1.93 17.23
N THR A 63 -2.51 2.60 18.27
CA THR A 63 -2.35 2.17 19.67
C THR A 63 -2.98 0.79 19.94
N ALA A 64 -4.13 0.49 19.34
CA ALA A 64 -4.75 -0.83 19.46
C ALA A 64 -3.93 -1.91 18.74
N GLY A 65 -3.38 -1.58 17.57
CA GLY A 65 -2.44 -2.41 16.82
C GLY A 65 -1.21 -2.83 17.65
N GLU A 66 -0.62 -1.91 18.41
CA GLU A 66 0.54 -2.19 19.28
C GLU A 66 0.28 -3.29 20.33
N PHE A 67 -0.96 -3.48 20.80
CA PHE A 67 -1.29 -4.63 21.66
C PHE A 67 -1.26 -5.96 20.88
N GLY A 68 -1.62 -5.91 19.60
CA GLY A 68 -1.44 -7.00 18.66
C GLY A 68 0.03 -7.38 18.48
N ASP A 69 0.88 -6.38 18.28
CA ASP A 69 2.33 -6.58 18.10
C ASP A 69 2.98 -7.06 19.39
N ALA A 70 2.62 -6.48 20.54
CA ALA A 70 3.06 -6.94 21.86
C ALA A 70 2.72 -8.42 22.08
N HIS A 71 1.49 -8.84 21.76
CA HIS A 71 1.07 -10.24 21.85
C HIS A 71 1.90 -11.13 20.90
N THR A 72 2.16 -10.68 19.68
CA THR A 72 2.98 -11.41 18.70
C THR A 72 4.42 -11.56 19.18
N GLN A 73 5.07 -10.47 19.60
CA GLN A 73 6.44 -10.51 20.12
C GLN A 73 6.57 -11.44 21.33
N ALA A 74 5.64 -11.33 22.30
CA ALA A 74 5.63 -12.20 23.48
C ALA A 74 5.43 -13.67 23.12
N THR A 75 4.56 -13.96 22.15
CA THR A 75 4.32 -15.31 21.62
C THR A 75 5.60 -15.88 21.00
N THR A 76 6.30 -15.08 20.21
CA THR A 76 7.56 -15.45 19.57
C THR A 76 8.65 -15.72 20.61
N ILE A 77 8.85 -14.81 21.58
CA ILE A 77 9.84 -14.99 22.66
C ILE A 77 9.55 -16.27 23.44
N ARG A 78 8.30 -16.50 23.84
CA ARG A 78 7.87 -17.74 24.51
C ARG A 78 8.20 -18.97 23.67
N ASN A 79 7.89 -18.95 22.37
CA ASN A 79 8.14 -20.08 21.47
C ASN A 79 9.62 -20.40 21.37
N VAL A 80 10.48 -19.39 21.19
CA VAL A 80 11.94 -19.52 21.12
C VAL A 80 12.49 -20.09 22.43
N LEU A 81 12.05 -19.57 23.58
CA LEU A 81 12.46 -20.06 24.90
C LEU A 81 12.02 -21.51 25.14
N ARG A 82 10.77 -21.84 24.79
CA ARG A 82 10.21 -23.19 24.95
C ARG A 82 10.94 -24.22 24.10
N ASP A 83 11.21 -23.90 22.84
CA ASP A 83 11.93 -24.77 21.91
C ASP A 83 13.37 -25.01 22.40
N THR A 84 14.07 -23.93 22.75
CA THR A 84 15.43 -24.00 23.30
C THR A 84 15.48 -24.81 24.59
N GLN A 85 14.51 -24.62 25.49
CA GLN A 85 14.40 -25.41 26.72
C GLN A 85 14.24 -26.91 26.42
N GLY A 86 13.34 -27.26 25.49
CA GLY A 86 13.08 -28.64 25.09
C GLY A 86 14.34 -29.33 24.54
N GLU A 87 15.07 -28.64 23.67
CA GLU A 87 16.33 -29.14 23.12
C GLU A 87 17.43 -29.29 24.17
N LEU A 88 17.65 -28.29 25.02
CA LEU A 88 18.68 -28.37 26.07
C LEU A 88 18.40 -29.50 27.05
N LYS A 89 17.13 -29.74 27.42
CA LYS A 89 16.72 -30.91 28.22
C LYS A 89 17.00 -32.22 27.48
N SER A 90 16.73 -32.27 26.19
CA SER A 90 17.03 -33.43 25.35
C SER A 90 18.54 -33.71 25.28
N TYR A 91 19.37 -32.68 25.09
CA TYR A 91 20.83 -32.82 25.07
C TYR A 91 21.39 -33.20 26.44
N HIS A 92 20.83 -32.67 27.54
CA HIS A 92 21.15 -33.12 28.89
C HIS A 92 20.87 -34.62 29.07
N GLN A 93 19.69 -35.09 28.63
CA GLN A 93 19.35 -36.52 28.68
C GLN A 93 20.31 -37.36 27.82
N GLN A 94 20.58 -36.95 26.58
CA GLN A 94 21.53 -37.64 25.71
C GLN A 94 22.94 -37.70 26.32
N LEU A 95 23.41 -36.61 26.93
CA LEU A 95 24.72 -36.53 27.58
C LEU A 95 24.79 -37.48 28.78
N THR A 96 23.77 -37.46 29.65
CA THR A 96 23.71 -38.34 30.82
C THR A 96 23.66 -39.82 30.43
N ASP A 97 22.92 -40.15 29.37
CA ASP A 97 22.86 -41.49 28.82
C ASP A 97 24.18 -41.93 28.17
N ALA A 98 24.85 -41.04 27.43
CA ALA A 98 26.17 -41.31 26.83
C ALA A 98 27.22 -41.59 27.92
N VAL A 99 27.27 -40.77 28.97
CA VAL A 99 28.15 -40.98 30.13
C VAL A 99 27.81 -42.31 30.84
N SER A 100 26.53 -42.64 30.99
CA SER A 100 26.08 -43.91 31.58
C SER A 100 26.50 -45.13 30.74
N ARG A 101 26.36 -45.06 29.41
CA ARG A 101 26.85 -46.09 28.48
C ARG A 101 28.37 -46.23 28.55
N GLY A 102 29.09 -45.12 28.58
CA GLY A 102 30.54 -45.09 28.76
C GLY A 102 30.98 -45.82 30.02
N ARG A 103 30.35 -45.52 31.17
CA ARG A 103 30.63 -46.19 32.44
C ARG A 103 30.43 -47.71 32.35
N LYS A 104 29.39 -48.19 31.67
CA LYS A 104 29.16 -49.64 31.44
C LYS A 104 30.24 -50.30 30.60
N LYS A 105 30.95 -49.54 29.76
CA LYS A 105 32.13 -49.98 28.99
C LYS A 105 33.45 -49.78 29.75
N ASN A 106 33.44 -49.47 31.05
CA ASN A 106 34.63 -49.12 31.83
C ASN A 106 35.35 -47.85 31.34
N LEU A 107 34.63 -46.90 30.75
CA LEU A 107 35.14 -45.58 30.39
C LEU A 107 34.79 -44.56 31.49
N THR A 108 35.70 -43.63 31.74
CA THR A 108 35.47 -42.50 32.64
C THR A 108 35.59 -41.20 31.86
N VAL A 109 34.59 -40.34 32.02
CA VAL A 109 34.61 -38.97 31.52
C VAL A 109 34.98 -38.05 32.67
N THR A 110 36.03 -37.25 32.51
CA THR A 110 36.46 -36.27 33.50
C THR A 110 36.49 -34.88 32.88
N ASP A 111 36.02 -33.90 33.64
CA ASP A 111 36.21 -32.49 33.31
C ASP A 111 37.71 -32.16 33.23
N ALA A 112 38.07 -31.36 32.25
CA ALA A 112 39.43 -30.87 32.03
C ALA A 112 39.54 -29.34 32.21
N GLY A 113 38.45 -28.67 32.60
CA GLY A 113 38.37 -27.22 32.73
C GLY A 113 38.20 -26.50 31.39
N ASP A 114 37.82 -25.22 31.44
CA ASP A 114 37.62 -24.35 30.28
C ASP A 114 36.69 -24.93 29.20
N GLY A 115 35.62 -25.62 29.60
CA GLY A 115 34.69 -26.23 28.65
C GLY A 115 35.15 -27.56 28.04
N LYS A 116 36.30 -28.11 28.46
CA LYS A 116 36.90 -29.32 27.90
C LYS A 116 36.63 -30.53 28.78
N PHE A 117 36.61 -31.72 28.19
CA PHE A 117 36.52 -32.98 28.90
C PHE A 117 37.53 -33.98 28.34
N THR A 118 37.88 -35.01 29.13
CA THR A 118 38.66 -36.15 28.65
C THR A 118 37.93 -37.45 28.92
N VAL A 119 37.98 -38.36 27.94
CA VAL A 119 37.51 -39.75 28.09
C VAL A 119 38.73 -40.64 28.26
N ARG A 120 38.70 -41.51 29.28
CA ARG A 120 39.78 -42.46 29.54
C ARG A 120 39.21 -43.85 29.82
N GLY A 121 39.83 -44.88 29.24
CA GLY A 121 39.58 -46.27 29.62
C GLY A 121 40.11 -46.57 31.01
N ASN A 122 39.38 -47.37 31.77
CA ASN A 122 39.85 -47.82 33.07
C ASN A 122 40.97 -48.84 32.85
N THR A 123 42.20 -48.48 33.25
CA THR A 123 43.43 -49.22 32.94
C THR A 123 43.63 -50.49 33.77
N ARG A 124 42.56 -51.16 34.21
CA ARG A 124 42.67 -52.35 35.06
C ARG A 124 41.76 -53.49 34.61
N PRO A 125 42.23 -54.37 33.69
CA PRO A 125 41.97 -55.79 33.90
C PRO A 125 42.67 -56.17 35.21
N ASP A 126 42.12 -57.12 35.94
CA ASP A 126 42.59 -57.58 37.25
C ASP A 126 44.14 -57.59 37.41
N TRP A 127 44.67 -57.10 38.55
CA TRP A 127 46.11 -57.06 38.89
C TRP A 127 46.82 -58.41 38.74
N SER A 128 46.07 -59.50 38.94
CA SER A 128 46.54 -60.87 38.80
C SER A 128 46.72 -61.33 37.35
N SER A 129 46.13 -60.64 36.36
CA SER A 129 46.15 -61.04 34.94
C SER A 129 47.00 -60.14 34.03
N ASP A 130 47.22 -58.86 34.37
CA ASP A 130 48.28 -58.02 33.74
C ASP A 130 48.95 -57.06 34.75
N PRO A 131 50.04 -57.49 35.40
CA PRO A 131 50.80 -56.66 36.35
C PRO A 131 51.52 -55.48 35.68
N SER A 132 51.63 -55.45 34.34
CA SER A 132 52.39 -54.41 33.64
C SER A 132 51.62 -53.09 33.54
N GLY A 133 50.29 -53.13 33.66
CA GLY A 133 49.41 -51.98 33.47
C GLY A 133 49.44 -51.40 32.04
N LYS A 134 50.00 -52.16 31.08
CA LYS A 134 50.19 -51.69 29.69
C LYS A 134 49.07 -52.12 28.75
N THR A 135 48.20 -53.05 29.16
CA THR A 135 46.99 -53.37 28.39
C THR A 135 45.78 -52.64 28.97
N SER A 136 45.19 -51.75 28.16
CA SER A 136 43.86 -51.21 28.45
C SER A 136 42.85 -52.34 28.27
N ALA A 137 41.98 -52.56 29.26
CA ALA A 137 40.84 -53.46 29.10
C ALA A 137 39.76 -52.89 28.15
N THR A 138 39.93 -51.63 27.73
CA THR A 138 38.99 -50.87 26.91
C THR A 138 39.60 -50.56 25.55
N ASP A 139 38.83 -50.81 24.49
CA ASP A 139 39.22 -50.50 23.12
C ASP A 139 39.38 -48.97 22.95
N GLN A 140 40.47 -48.55 22.30
CA GLN A 140 40.68 -47.13 21.98
C GLN A 140 39.55 -46.59 21.10
N LYS A 141 38.97 -47.45 20.25
CA LYS A 141 37.78 -47.12 19.45
C LYS A 141 36.59 -46.73 20.33
N ASP A 142 36.33 -47.43 21.44
CA ASP A 142 35.24 -47.10 22.36
C ASP A 142 35.47 -45.76 23.07
N VAL A 143 36.73 -45.42 23.37
CA VAL A 143 37.13 -44.12 23.94
C VAL A 143 36.83 -42.99 22.94
N ASP A 144 37.26 -43.16 21.70
CA ASP A 144 37.10 -42.16 20.64
C ASP A 144 35.61 -41.98 20.28
N GLU A 145 34.85 -43.07 20.14
CA GLU A 145 33.41 -43.01 19.88
C GLU A 145 32.64 -42.25 20.97
N LEU A 146 32.93 -42.52 22.26
CA LEU A 146 32.27 -41.81 23.35
C LEU A 146 32.68 -40.34 23.40
N ARG A 147 33.96 -40.04 23.15
CA ARG A 147 34.44 -38.66 23.06
C ARG A 147 33.68 -37.91 21.96
N ASP A 148 33.60 -38.49 20.78
CA ASP A 148 32.98 -37.84 19.63
C ASP A 148 31.47 -37.69 19.82
N GLU A 149 30.81 -38.67 20.44
CA GLU A 149 29.40 -38.59 20.84
C GLU A 149 29.16 -37.42 21.83
N ILE A 150 29.93 -37.35 22.92
CA ILE A 150 29.79 -36.28 23.92
C ILE A 150 30.09 -34.92 23.30
N GLN A 151 31.16 -34.81 22.52
CA GLN A 151 31.52 -33.56 21.84
C GLN A 151 30.41 -33.11 20.89
N GLY A 152 29.81 -34.04 20.14
CA GLY A 152 28.68 -33.76 19.25
C GLY A 152 27.46 -33.23 20.00
N ILE A 153 27.12 -33.80 21.16
CA ILE A 153 26.02 -33.34 22.02
C ILE A 153 26.31 -31.92 22.55
N LEU A 154 27.54 -31.67 23.05
CA LEU A 154 27.93 -30.36 23.56
C LEU A 154 27.94 -29.30 22.45
N SER A 155 28.39 -29.63 21.24
CA SER A 155 28.35 -28.72 20.09
C SER A 155 26.92 -28.34 19.73
N LYS A 156 26.00 -29.30 19.64
CA LYS A 156 24.57 -29.03 19.36
C LYS A 156 23.92 -28.19 20.47
N ALA A 157 24.21 -28.48 21.74
CA ALA A 157 23.72 -27.68 22.85
C ALA A 157 24.29 -26.24 22.82
N THR A 158 25.53 -26.06 22.36
CA THR A 158 26.14 -24.74 22.17
C THR A 158 25.47 -23.94 21.06
N GLU A 159 25.20 -24.60 19.94
CA GLU A 159 24.50 -24.02 18.79
C GLU A 159 23.08 -23.60 19.16
N SER A 160 22.36 -24.47 19.87
CA SER A 160 21.02 -24.24 20.42
C SER A 160 20.97 -23.02 21.33
N ASP A 161 21.92 -22.89 22.26
CA ASP A 161 22.02 -21.76 23.20
C ASP A 161 22.42 -20.44 22.51
N ASN A 162 23.44 -20.47 21.64
CA ASN A 162 23.92 -19.29 20.94
C ASN A 162 22.88 -18.75 19.95
N SER A 163 22.23 -19.62 19.18
CA SER A 163 21.19 -19.21 18.24
C SER A 163 19.98 -18.64 18.95
N ALA A 164 19.61 -19.18 20.12
CA ALA A 164 18.53 -18.63 20.96
C ALA A 164 18.88 -17.21 21.43
N LYS A 165 20.10 -16.99 21.91
CA LYS A 165 20.58 -15.66 22.28
C LYS A 165 20.49 -14.68 21.12
N THR A 166 21.03 -15.05 19.95
CA THR A 166 21.04 -14.19 18.76
C THR A 166 19.62 -13.82 18.33
N VAL A 167 18.73 -14.82 18.21
CA VAL A 167 17.34 -14.61 17.80
C VAL A 167 16.58 -13.75 18.81
N LEU A 168 16.70 -14.03 20.12
CA LEU A 168 16.01 -13.24 21.14
C LEU A 168 16.48 -11.78 21.16
N MET A 169 17.77 -11.54 21.02
CA MET A 169 18.29 -10.17 20.90
C MET A 169 17.75 -9.51 19.64
N ALA A 170 17.80 -10.20 18.49
CA ALA A 170 17.32 -9.62 17.24
C ALA A 170 15.83 -9.25 17.30
N ILE A 171 14.97 -10.11 17.85
CA ILE A 171 13.53 -9.83 18.04
C ILE A 171 13.28 -8.61 18.94
N VAL A 172 14.06 -8.46 20.00
CA VAL A 172 13.90 -7.34 20.95
C VAL A 172 14.44 -6.04 20.38
N ASP A 173 15.53 -6.09 19.60
CA ASP A 173 16.20 -4.91 19.05
C ASP A 173 15.55 -4.38 17.76
N GLN A 174 14.60 -5.12 17.15
CA GLN A 174 13.88 -4.68 15.95
C GLN A 174 13.06 -3.40 16.17
N SER A 175 12.60 -3.18 17.40
CA SER A 175 11.82 -1.99 17.73
C SER A 175 12.50 -1.17 18.82
N ARG A 176 12.77 0.11 18.55
CA ARG A 176 13.25 1.07 19.55
C ARG A 176 12.09 1.61 20.40
N LEU A 177 10.95 1.87 19.76
CA LEU A 177 9.71 2.28 20.41
C LEU A 177 8.57 1.36 19.97
N GLY A 178 7.94 0.67 20.92
CA GLY A 178 6.81 -0.23 20.64
C GLY A 178 7.21 -1.71 20.72
N PHE A 179 6.54 -2.54 19.93
CA PHE A 179 6.74 -3.99 19.88
C PHE A 179 6.92 -4.47 18.44
N SER A 180 7.73 -5.51 18.23
CA SER A 180 7.90 -6.14 16.92
C SER A 180 6.74 -7.10 16.61
N ASP A 181 6.24 -7.06 15.38
CA ASP A 181 5.25 -8.00 14.85
C ASP A 181 5.87 -9.32 14.34
N ALA A 182 7.17 -9.53 14.57
CA ALA A 182 7.89 -10.70 14.11
C ALA A 182 7.37 -12.00 14.74
N SER A 183 6.82 -12.86 13.90
CA SER A 183 6.16 -14.10 14.31
C SER A 183 7.00 -15.34 13.97
N TYR A 184 7.50 -16.04 14.99
CA TYR A 184 8.16 -17.33 14.80
C TYR A 184 7.56 -18.43 15.68
N LYS A 185 7.37 -19.60 15.05
CA LYS A 185 6.85 -20.81 15.71
C LYS A 185 7.87 -21.48 16.64
N ASP A 186 9.15 -21.31 16.36
CA ASP A 186 10.27 -21.94 17.05
C ASP A 186 11.58 -21.18 16.79
N ARG A 187 12.62 -21.52 17.54
CA ARG A 187 13.94 -20.87 17.41
C ARG A 187 14.59 -21.18 16.08
N ASN A 188 14.50 -22.43 15.62
CA ASN A 188 15.17 -22.87 14.40
C ASN A 188 14.75 -22.05 13.18
N THR A 189 13.45 -21.77 13.04
CA THR A 189 12.93 -20.96 11.94
C THR A 189 13.52 -19.54 11.94
N ALA A 190 13.58 -18.89 13.11
CA ALA A 190 14.15 -17.56 13.26
C ALA A 190 15.68 -17.55 13.06
N ALA A 191 16.37 -18.56 13.58
CA ALA A 191 17.81 -18.71 13.43
C ALA A 191 18.20 -18.96 11.96
N ASP A 192 17.39 -19.71 11.23
CA ASP A 192 17.53 -19.89 9.79
C ASP A 192 17.37 -18.56 9.05
N ALA A 193 16.36 -17.74 9.37
CA ALA A 193 16.19 -16.42 8.75
C ALA A 193 17.44 -15.54 8.93
N VAL A 194 17.98 -15.44 10.16
CA VAL A 194 19.20 -14.67 10.45
C VAL A 194 20.42 -15.24 9.71
N ARG A 195 20.61 -16.56 9.72
CA ARG A 195 21.74 -17.22 9.04
C ARG A 195 21.67 -16.99 7.53
N GLU A 196 20.48 -17.13 6.94
CA GLU A 196 20.25 -16.91 5.52
C GLU A 196 20.51 -15.46 5.14
N ALA A 197 20.09 -14.49 5.96
CA ALA A 197 20.41 -13.08 5.74
C ALA A 197 21.92 -12.83 5.72
N ASP A 198 22.66 -13.37 6.71
CA ASP A 198 24.12 -13.25 6.79
C ASP A 198 24.83 -13.87 5.56
N GLU A 199 24.37 -15.04 5.11
CA GLU A 199 24.93 -15.74 3.95
C GLU A 199 24.67 -14.98 2.65
N LEU A 200 23.43 -14.53 2.44
CA LEU A 200 23.04 -13.82 1.22
C LEU A 200 23.63 -12.40 1.17
N ALA A 201 23.74 -11.70 2.29
CA ALA A 201 24.44 -10.41 2.35
C ALA A 201 25.93 -10.58 1.97
N LYS A 202 26.58 -11.66 2.41
CA LYS A 202 27.97 -11.97 1.99
C LYS A 202 28.08 -12.24 0.49
N LEU A 203 27.11 -12.93 -0.11
CA LEU A 203 27.06 -13.14 -1.56
C LEU A 203 26.85 -11.80 -2.29
N ALA A 204 25.89 -10.99 -1.87
CA ALA A 204 25.60 -9.68 -2.47
C ALA A 204 26.76 -8.67 -2.33
N ARG A 205 27.65 -8.84 -1.36
CA ARG A 205 28.86 -8.03 -1.19
C ARG A 205 30.00 -8.41 -2.15
N LYS A 206 29.93 -9.54 -2.85
CA LYS A 206 30.94 -9.93 -3.85
C LYS A 206 31.02 -8.86 -4.95
N ASP A 207 32.15 -8.84 -5.65
CA ASP A 207 32.22 -8.07 -6.89
C ASP A 207 31.20 -8.65 -7.88
N PRO A 208 30.34 -7.84 -8.52
CA PRO A 208 29.42 -8.31 -9.55
C PRO A 208 30.09 -9.11 -10.66
N ASP A 209 31.36 -8.84 -10.96
CA ASP A 209 32.15 -9.59 -11.96
C ASP A 209 32.51 -11.02 -11.50
N ASP A 210 32.43 -11.29 -10.18
CA ASP A 210 32.74 -12.58 -9.56
C ASP A 210 31.48 -13.40 -9.18
N LEU A 211 30.28 -12.88 -9.44
CA LEU A 211 29.02 -13.58 -9.16
C LEU A 211 28.73 -14.65 -10.21
N SER A 212 28.63 -15.91 -9.78
CA SER A 212 28.23 -17.01 -10.67
C SER A 212 26.71 -17.11 -10.82
N VAL A 213 26.26 -17.86 -11.83
CA VAL A 213 24.83 -18.19 -12.02
C VAL A 213 24.24 -18.87 -10.77
N GLU A 214 25.00 -19.74 -10.11
CA GLU A 214 24.57 -20.40 -8.86
C GLU A 214 24.48 -19.41 -7.69
N ASP A 215 25.39 -18.44 -7.60
CA ASP A 215 25.29 -17.37 -6.60
C ASP A 215 24.03 -16.52 -6.82
N PHE A 216 23.72 -16.17 -8.07
CA PHE A 216 22.49 -15.45 -8.44
C PHE A 216 21.24 -16.26 -8.06
N ASP A 217 21.19 -17.54 -8.45
CA ASP A 217 20.03 -18.41 -8.16
C ASP A 217 19.80 -18.52 -6.65
N ARG A 218 20.90 -18.62 -5.88
CA ARG A 218 20.86 -18.67 -4.42
C ARG A 218 20.34 -17.36 -3.81
N LEU A 219 20.81 -16.22 -4.32
CA LEU A 219 20.35 -14.89 -3.91
C LEU A 219 18.86 -14.70 -4.21
N ASN A 220 18.46 -14.90 -5.47
CA ASN A 220 17.08 -14.65 -5.90
C ASN A 220 16.09 -15.57 -5.16
N ALA A 221 16.41 -16.88 -5.04
CA ALA A 221 15.55 -17.81 -4.31
C ALA A 221 15.45 -17.49 -2.80
N GLY A 222 16.56 -17.04 -2.20
CA GLY A 222 16.60 -16.67 -0.80
C GLY A 222 15.82 -15.39 -0.51
N LEU A 223 16.05 -14.33 -1.29
CA LEU A 223 15.29 -13.08 -1.20
C LEU A 223 13.80 -13.34 -1.42
N LYS A 224 13.42 -14.16 -2.40
CA LYS A 224 12.02 -14.55 -2.63
C LYS A 224 11.39 -15.26 -1.44
N LYS A 225 12.13 -16.18 -0.81
CA LYS A 225 11.64 -16.99 0.31
C LYS A 225 11.43 -16.14 1.58
N TYR A 226 12.30 -15.17 1.80
CA TYR A 226 12.35 -14.38 3.04
C TYR A 226 11.99 -12.90 2.84
N ALA A 227 11.41 -12.52 1.69
CA ALA A 227 11.10 -11.11 1.37
C ALA A 227 10.29 -10.40 2.45
N ASN A 228 9.37 -11.15 3.09
CA ASN A 228 8.47 -10.64 4.13
C ASN A 228 8.86 -11.12 5.53
N ASP A 229 10.09 -11.63 5.71
CA ASP A 229 10.59 -12.07 7.01
C ASP A 229 11.31 -10.91 7.71
N PRO A 230 10.81 -10.46 8.87
CA PRO A 230 11.27 -9.21 9.48
C PRO A 230 12.72 -9.30 9.97
N LEU A 231 13.15 -10.43 10.55
CA LEU A 231 14.54 -10.59 10.98
C LEU A 231 15.46 -10.67 9.76
N PHE A 232 15.04 -11.37 8.71
CA PHE A 232 15.85 -11.49 7.49
C PHE A 232 16.04 -10.14 6.81
N GLY A 233 14.97 -9.38 6.57
CA GLY A 233 15.02 -8.13 5.80
C GLY A 233 15.92 -7.09 6.44
N GLU A 234 15.69 -6.79 7.72
CA GLU A 234 16.52 -5.88 8.50
C GLU A 234 17.99 -6.34 8.53
N ARG A 235 18.22 -7.62 8.84
CA ARG A 235 19.57 -8.16 8.94
C ARG A 235 20.33 -8.10 7.62
N PHE A 236 19.67 -8.47 6.53
CA PHE A 236 20.23 -8.43 5.18
C PHE A 236 20.56 -6.99 4.77
N ALA A 237 19.64 -6.05 4.98
CA ALA A 237 19.82 -4.66 4.59
C ALA A 237 20.92 -3.96 5.39
N THR A 238 20.94 -4.13 6.72
CA THR A 238 21.97 -3.57 7.61
C THR A 238 23.34 -4.15 7.33
N ASP A 239 23.45 -5.49 7.19
CA ASP A 239 24.72 -6.12 6.87
C ASP A 239 25.19 -5.72 5.47
N LEU A 240 24.35 -5.69 4.44
CA LEU A 240 24.80 -5.25 3.13
C LEU A 240 25.23 -3.76 3.17
N GLY A 241 24.41 -2.91 3.78
CA GLY A 241 24.61 -1.46 3.89
C GLY A 241 24.17 -0.71 2.62
N PRO A 242 23.81 0.59 2.74
CA PRO A 242 23.06 1.31 1.71
C PRO A 242 23.85 1.44 0.40
N GLN A 243 25.12 1.86 0.46
CA GLN A 243 25.98 1.98 -0.72
C GLN A 243 26.12 0.64 -1.45
N LYS A 244 26.39 -0.45 -0.71
CA LYS A 244 26.60 -1.78 -1.32
C LYS A 244 25.32 -2.37 -1.89
N THR A 245 24.14 -2.05 -1.33
CA THR A 245 22.85 -2.39 -1.93
C THR A 245 22.71 -1.78 -3.33
N LEU A 246 23.04 -0.49 -3.48
CA LEU A 246 22.96 0.19 -4.77
C LEU A 246 24.02 -0.30 -5.77
N GLU A 247 25.24 -0.54 -5.29
CA GLU A 247 26.33 -1.13 -6.09
C GLU A 247 25.99 -2.55 -6.56
N PHE A 248 25.37 -3.37 -5.71
CA PHE A 248 24.93 -4.72 -6.05
C PHE A 248 23.89 -4.69 -7.18
N TRP A 249 22.82 -3.90 -7.02
CA TRP A 249 21.78 -3.80 -8.04
C TRP A 249 22.32 -3.30 -9.38
N THR A 250 23.08 -2.20 -9.36
CA THR A 250 23.63 -1.63 -10.61
C THR A 250 24.71 -2.49 -11.23
N GLY A 251 25.48 -3.21 -10.42
CA GLY A 251 26.55 -4.07 -10.90
C GLY A 251 26.04 -5.30 -11.64
N ILE A 252 24.96 -5.91 -11.14
CA ILE A 252 24.40 -7.14 -11.73
C ILE A 252 23.44 -6.86 -12.89
N SER A 253 22.75 -5.71 -12.87
CA SER A 253 21.74 -5.37 -13.87
C SER A 253 22.29 -4.58 -15.07
N ASP A 254 23.50 -4.01 -15.00
CA ASP A 254 24.09 -3.29 -16.13
C ASP A 254 24.71 -4.27 -17.15
N PRO A 255 24.26 -4.29 -18.42
CA PRO A 255 24.81 -5.21 -19.43
C PRO A 255 26.30 -4.99 -19.76
N ASN A 256 26.89 -3.85 -19.35
CA ASN A 256 28.31 -3.54 -19.53
C ASN A 256 29.16 -3.87 -18.29
N ARG A 257 28.56 -4.42 -17.24
CA ARG A 257 29.22 -4.77 -15.97
C ARG A 257 28.75 -6.15 -15.51
N GLY A 258 29.48 -6.74 -14.57
CA GLY A 258 29.15 -8.06 -14.05
C GLY A 258 29.58 -9.19 -14.98
N ASP A 259 29.41 -10.42 -14.49
CA ASP A 259 29.73 -11.61 -15.25
C ASP A 259 28.83 -11.74 -16.50
N TRP A 260 29.45 -11.84 -17.68
CA TRP A 260 28.74 -11.93 -18.95
C TRP A 260 27.86 -13.19 -19.05
N GLU A 261 28.32 -14.31 -18.50
CA GLU A 261 27.58 -15.57 -18.56
C GLU A 261 26.32 -15.51 -17.68
N LEU A 262 26.42 -14.91 -16.49
CA LEU A 262 25.30 -14.60 -15.61
C LEU A 262 24.29 -13.68 -16.31
N GLY A 263 24.75 -12.54 -16.83
CA GLY A 263 23.90 -11.57 -17.51
C GLY A 263 23.17 -12.19 -18.71
N HIS A 264 23.82 -13.09 -19.44
CA HIS A 264 23.20 -13.79 -20.57
C HIS A 264 22.19 -14.87 -20.14
N LYS A 265 22.49 -15.64 -19.09
CA LYS A 265 21.66 -16.78 -18.65
C LYS A 265 20.51 -16.42 -17.72
N ARG A 266 20.50 -15.22 -17.13
CA ARG A 266 19.52 -14.78 -16.12
C ARG A 266 18.86 -13.45 -16.42
N LEU A 267 19.01 -12.93 -17.64
CA LEU A 267 18.38 -11.68 -18.07
C LEU A 267 16.87 -11.66 -17.80
N ASP A 268 16.21 -12.81 -17.97
CA ASP A 268 14.77 -13.04 -17.78
C ASP A 268 14.35 -13.19 -16.31
N GLN A 269 15.29 -13.07 -15.37
CA GLN A 269 15.03 -13.17 -13.92
C GLN A 269 15.47 -11.92 -13.15
N PHE A 270 15.96 -10.89 -13.85
CA PHE A 270 16.35 -9.62 -13.20
C PHE A 270 15.14 -8.84 -12.68
N ASP A 271 13.97 -9.02 -13.29
CA ASP A 271 12.71 -8.49 -12.79
C ASP A 271 12.34 -9.14 -11.45
N ASP A 272 12.40 -10.48 -11.36
CA ASP A 272 12.21 -11.24 -10.13
C ASP A 272 13.20 -10.78 -9.05
N LEU A 273 14.49 -10.65 -9.39
CA LEU A 273 15.50 -10.17 -8.44
C LEU A 273 15.16 -8.76 -7.94
N GLN A 274 14.79 -7.83 -8.82
CA GLN A 274 14.41 -6.48 -8.42
C GLN A 274 13.20 -6.48 -7.48
N ARG A 275 12.15 -7.26 -7.80
CA ARG A 275 10.95 -7.36 -6.95
C ARG A 275 11.30 -7.92 -5.58
N ASN A 276 12.06 -9.01 -5.53
CA ASN A 276 12.42 -9.67 -4.27
C ASN A 276 13.35 -8.79 -3.42
N LEU A 277 14.31 -8.10 -4.03
CA LEU A 277 15.18 -7.15 -3.34
C LEU A 277 14.38 -5.94 -2.84
N GLY A 278 13.54 -5.35 -3.68
CA GLY A 278 12.69 -4.21 -3.31
C GLY A 278 11.73 -4.54 -2.17
N LEU A 279 11.06 -5.70 -2.20
CA LEU A 279 10.20 -6.17 -1.11
C LEU A 279 10.99 -6.39 0.19
N THR A 280 12.18 -6.99 0.10
CA THR A 280 13.05 -7.19 1.27
C THR A 280 13.43 -5.85 1.90
N LEU A 281 13.75 -4.84 1.09
CA LEU A 281 14.08 -3.50 1.58
C LEU A 281 12.87 -2.76 2.14
N ALA A 282 11.70 -2.86 1.49
CA ALA A 282 10.45 -2.29 1.96
C ALA A 282 10.16 -2.77 3.40
N HIS A 283 10.16 -4.10 3.59
CA HIS A 283 10.00 -4.71 4.91
C HIS A 283 11.12 -4.32 5.89
N ALA A 284 12.38 -4.27 5.45
CA ALA A 284 13.48 -3.86 6.32
C ALA A 284 13.31 -2.42 6.85
N THR A 285 12.78 -1.50 6.03
CA THR A 285 12.64 -0.08 6.42
C THR A 285 11.61 0.16 7.52
N GLN A 286 10.68 -0.77 7.71
CA GLN A 286 9.67 -0.73 8.78
C GLN A 286 10.28 -0.87 10.18
N SER A 287 11.48 -1.45 10.29
CA SER A 287 12.23 -1.49 11.56
C SER A 287 12.72 -0.09 11.95
N ASP A 288 12.48 0.30 13.21
CA ASP A 288 12.97 1.54 13.82
C ASP A 288 14.21 1.31 14.71
N SER A 289 14.88 0.17 14.53
CA SER A 289 16.17 -0.12 15.17
C SER A 289 17.21 0.97 14.86
N ALA A 290 18.23 1.06 15.72
CA ALA A 290 19.29 2.06 15.54
C ALA A 290 20.05 1.87 14.21
N ASP A 291 20.31 0.61 13.84
CA ASP A 291 21.06 0.28 12.62
C ASP A 291 20.23 0.56 11.37
N MET A 292 18.93 0.24 11.35
CA MET A 292 18.04 0.59 10.23
C MET A 292 17.78 2.08 10.12
N THR A 293 17.67 2.79 11.25
CA THR A 293 17.60 4.26 11.25
C THR A 293 18.86 4.87 10.63
N GLU A 294 20.04 4.36 10.96
CA GLU A 294 21.30 4.82 10.34
C GLU A 294 21.38 4.44 8.86
N TRP A 295 20.89 3.26 8.48
CA TRP A 295 20.80 2.83 7.08
C TRP A 295 19.92 3.77 6.25
N LYS A 296 18.71 4.09 6.72
CA LYS A 296 17.76 5.01 6.06
C LYS A 296 18.39 6.39 5.84
N ARG A 297 18.98 6.96 6.89
CA ARG A 297 19.68 8.26 6.82
C ARG A 297 20.84 8.25 5.81
N LYS A 298 21.68 7.20 5.85
CA LYS A 298 22.81 7.08 4.91
C LYS A 298 22.35 6.86 3.46
N MET A 299 21.24 6.15 3.23
CA MET A 299 20.66 5.97 1.91
C MET A 299 20.23 7.31 1.29
N ILE A 300 19.61 8.18 2.08
CA ILE A 300 19.26 9.55 1.67
C ILE A 300 20.53 10.38 1.43
N ASP A 301 21.52 10.32 2.34
CA ASP A 301 22.78 11.07 2.22
C ASP A 301 23.56 10.77 0.93
N ILE A 302 23.39 9.58 0.34
CA ILE A 302 24.06 9.18 -0.93
C ILE A 302 23.18 9.38 -2.16
N GLY A 303 21.92 9.81 -1.99
CA GLY A 303 20.93 9.92 -3.05
C GLY A 303 21.36 10.83 -4.19
N ASP A 304 21.87 12.03 -3.90
CA ASP A 304 22.27 13.02 -4.92
C ASP A 304 23.68 12.79 -5.49
N LYS A 305 24.34 11.69 -5.10
CA LYS A 305 25.75 11.40 -5.43
C LYS A 305 25.84 10.28 -6.46
N PRO A 306 26.76 10.37 -7.45
CA PRO A 306 27.08 9.25 -8.33
C PRO A 306 27.65 8.08 -7.53
N LEU A 307 27.16 6.86 -7.79
CA LEU A 307 27.56 5.66 -7.05
C LEU A 307 29.07 5.42 -7.04
N TRP A 308 29.76 5.70 -8.14
CA TRP A 308 31.20 5.43 -8.29
C TRP A 308 32.06 6.69 -8.10
N GLY A 309 31.51 7.69 -7.41
CA GLY A 309 32.19 8.95 -7.08
C GLY A 309 32.71 9.65 -8.34
N GLY A 310 34.01 9.99 -8.35
CA GLY A 310 34.64 10.68 -9.48
C GLY A 310 34.68 9.89 -10.80
N ARG A 311 34.32 8.60 -10.80
CA ARG A 311 34.16 7.78 -12.02
C ARG A 311 32.77 7.92 -12.67
N GLY A 312 31.83 8.60 -12.03
CA GLY A 312 30.47 8.80 -12.52
C GLY A 312 29.53 7.62 -12.23
N GLY A 313 28.55 7.40 -13.10
CA GLY A 313 27.48 6.41 -12.93
C GLY A 313 26.16 7.02 -12.45
N PRO A 314 25.11 6.19 -12.30
CA PRO A 314 23.82 6.66 -11.83
C PRO A 314 23.93 7.23 -10.41
N MET A 315 23.09 8.21 -10.09
CA MET A 315 22.98 8.75 -8.75
C MET A 315 22.24 7.78 -7.83
N GLY A 316 22.49 7.84 -6.53
CA GLY A 316 21.84 6.97 -5.54
C GLY A 316 20.32 7.00 -5.62
N PHE A 317 19.72 8.18 -5.84
CA PHE A 317 18.29 8.34 -6.02
C PHE A 317 17.77 7.57 -7.23
N GLN A 318 18.44 7.67 -8.39
CA GLN A 318 18.04 6.93 -9.59
C GLN A 318 17.95 5.43 -9.28
N VAL A 319 18.92 4.89 -8.55
CA VAL A 319 19.00 3.46 -8.25
C VAL A 319 17.98 3.04 -7.19
N MET A 320 17.92 3.73 -6.05
CA MET A 320 17.04 3.35 -4.95
C MET A 320 15.56 3.47 -5.35
N SER A 321 15.18 4.49 -6.12
CA SER A 321 13.81 4.62 -6.63
C SER A 321 13.38 3.44 -7.52
N ASN A 322 14.31 2.74 -8.16
CA ASN A 322 13.99 1.48 -8.87
C ASN A 322 13.64 0.33 -7.94
N LEU A 323 14.31 0.24 -6.80
CA LEU A 323 14.01 -0.76 -5.77
C LEU A 323 12.73 -0.42 -4.99
N MET A 324 12.40 0.87 -4.88
CA MET A 324 11.19 1.37 -4.19
C MET A 324 9.88 1.05 -4.89
N ARG A 325 9.90 0.59 -6.15
CA ARG A 325 8.69 0.30 -6.93
C ARG A 325 7.84 -0.85 -6.35
N THR A 326 8.37 -1.61 -5.39
CA THR A 326 7.72 -2.81 -4.85
C THR A 326 7.68 -2.79 -3.33
N GLY A 327 6.52 -3.11 -2.77
CA GLY A 327 6.30 -3.14 -1.33
C GLY A 327 5.88 -1.79 -0.78
N ASP A 328 5.59 -1.79 0.52
CA ASP A 328 5.27 -0.62 1.32
C ASP A 328 6.47 -0.26 2.21
N TYR A 329 7.04 0.91 1.96
CA TYR A 329 8.22 1.40 2.68
C TYR A 329 7.78 2.26 3.86
N ASP A 330 8.62 2.37 4.88
CA ASP A 330 8.36 3.23 6.04
C ASP A 330 8.01 4.66 5.62
N ASP A 331 6.85 5.16 6.07
CA ASP A 331 6.32 6.46 5.69
C ASP A 331 7.31 7.60 5.98
N GLN A 332 7.98 7.55 7.14
CA GLN A 332 8.95 8.59 7.50
C GLN A 332 10.16 8.57 6.57
N PHE A 333 10.64 7.38 6.20
CA PHE A 333 11.67 7.24 5.19
C PHE A 333 11.26 7.82 3.84
N LEU A 334 10.04 7.52 3.37
CA LEU A 334 9.52 8.05 2.12
C LEU A 334 9.40 9.57 2.14
N LYS A 335 8.95 10.16 3.26
CA LYS A 335 8.84 11.62 3.45
C LYS A 335 10.20 12.31 3.40
N ASP A 336 11.18 11.80 4.15
CA ASP A 336 12.53 12.36 4.19
C ASP A 336 13.26 12.18 2.84
N TYR A 337 13.10 11.01 2.22
CA TYR A 337 13.65 10.71 0.90
C TYR A 337 13.06 11.63 -0.18
N GLY A 338 11.74 11.81 -0.20
CA GLY A 338 11.06 12.70 -1.15
C GLY A 338 11.48 14.16 -1.00
N THR A 339 11.67 14.62 0.25
CA THR A 339 12.14 15.98 0.54
C THR A 339 13.51 16.25 -0.10
N GLU A 340 14.47 15.34 0.10
CA GLU A 340 15.82 15.47 -0.46
C GLU A 340 15.87 15.20 -1.97
N LEU A 341 14.99 14.32 -2.47
CA LEU A 341 14.81 14.10 -3.90
C LEU A 341 14.33 15.38 -4.61
N MET A 342 13.32 16.05 -4.06
CA MET A 342 12.81 17.31 -4.61
C MET A 342 13.81 18.46 -4.45
N ALA A 343 14.63 18.46 -3.39
CA ALA A 343 15.76 19.39 -3.28
C ALA A 343 16.78 19.18 -4.42
N THR A 344 17.03 17.92 -4.78
CA THR A 344 17.91 17.55 -5.90
C THR A 344 17.30 17.93 -7.24
N GLU A 345 16.01 17.67 -7.45
CA GLU A 345 15.25 18.12 -8.64
C GLU A 345 15.38 19.64 -8.82
N ARG A 346 15.12 20.43 -7.78
CA ARG A 346 15.28 21.91 -7.82
C ARG A 346 16.68 22.34 -8.23
N LYS A 347 17.71 21.72 -7.63
CA LYS A 347 19.12 22.01 -7.92
C LYS A 347 19.47 21.72 -9.37
N LEU A 348 18.95 20.65 -9.95
CA LEU A 348 19.28 20.20 -11.31
C LEU A 348 18.49 20.96 -12.39
N THR A 349 17.32 21.48 -12.04
CA THR A 349 16.42 22.19 -12.96
C THR A 349 16.50 23.72 -12.83
N GLY A 350 17.15 24.25 -11.78
CA GLY A 350 17.05 25.66 -11.44
C GLY A 350 15.64 26.01 -11.00
N ASN A 351 15.13 25.34 -9.96
CA ASN A 351 13.75 25.47 -9.48
C ASN A 351 12.68 25.20 -10.56
N GLY A 352 12.96 24.32 -11.52
CA GLY A 352 12.04 24.00 -12.62
C GLY A 352 12.16 24.92 -13.84
N GLU A 353 13.08 25.89 -13.87
CA GLU A 353 13.27 26.79 -15.02
C GLU A 353 13.78 26.03 -16.26
N HIS A 354 14.47 24.91 -16.07
CA HIS A 354 15.11 24.14 -17.13
C HIS A 354 14.76 22.65 -17.03
N ARG A 355 14.72 21.97 -18.19
CA ARG A 355 14.56 20.52 -18.27
C ARG A 355 15.66 19.80 -17.48
N ASN A 356 15.27 18.75 -16.77
CA ASN A 356 16.23 17.94 -16.03
C ASN A 356 17.00 16.96 -16.94
N ILE A 357 18.13 17.41 -17.49
CA ILE A 357 18.99 16.58 -18.36
C ILE A 357 19.68 15.44 -17.61
N ALA A 358 19.89 15.58 -16.30
CA ALA A 358 20.54 14.53 -15.50
C ALA A 358 19.67 13.27 -15.34
N TRP A 359 18.36 13.41 -15.52
CA TRP A 359 17.37 12.35 -15.34
C TRP A 359 16.92 11.75 -16.67
N GLN A 360 17.37 12.34 -17.78
CA GLN A 360 17.11 11.85 -19.11
C GLN A 360 17.90 10.56 -19.37
N HIS A 361 17.23 9.52 -19.86
CA HIS A 361 17.95 8.39 -20.45
C HIS A 361 18.73 8.86 -21.69
N MET A 362 20.06 8.80 -21.60
CA MET A 362 20.98 9.16 -22.68
C MET A 362 21.73 7.93 -23.20
N GLY A 363 22.26 7.99 -24.42
CA GLY A 363 23.06 6.89 -24.99
C GLY A 363 24.24 6.52 -24.08
N GLY A 364 24.26 5.26 -23.62
CA GLY A 364 25.26 4.75 -22.66
C GLY A 364 24.81 4.74 -21.20
N SER A 365 23.60 5.21 -20.89
CA SER A 365 22.99 5.04 -19.56
C SER A 365 22.64 3.57 -19.33
N SER A 366 22.83 3.09 -18.10
CA SER A 366 22.42 1.73 -17.73
C SER A 366 20.90 1.67 -17.63
N TRP A 367 20.32 0.53 -18.01
CA TRP A 367 18.89 0.27 -17.85
C TRP A 367 18.63 -0.20 -16.41
N LEU A 368 18.09 0.71 -15.57
CA LEU A 368 17.98 0.53 -14.13
C LEU A 368 16.69 -0.16 -13.68
N ASN A 369 15.62 -0.10 -14.49
CA ASN A 369 14.35 -0.76 -14.19
C ASN A 369 14.21 -2.08 -14.96
N ARG A 370 13.93 -3.18 -14.28
CA ARG A 370 13.72 -4.51 -14.89
C ARG A 370 12.28 -5.00 -14.75
N ILE A 371 11.43 -4.33 -13.97
CA ILE A 371 10.04 -4.76 -13.70
C ILE A 371 8.98 -4.00 -14.48
N GLY A 372 9.38 -3.03 -15.30
CA GLY A 372 8.50 -2.23 -16.14
C GLY A 372 9.23 -1.75 -17.39
N ASP A 373 8.51 -1.01 -18.24
CA ASP A 373 8.97 -0.65 -19.58
C ASP A 373 9.85 0.60 -19.64
N ASP A 374 9.86 1.43 -18.60
CA ASP A 374 10.72 2.62 -18.53
C ASP A 374 12.17 2.27 -18.21
N SER A 375 13.11 3.18 -18.50
CA SER A 375 14.53 2.89 -18.26
C SER A 375 14.96 2.94 -16.80
N GLY A 376 14.16 3.56 -15.93
CA GLY A 376 14.47 3.81 -14.53
C GLY A 376 15.41 4.99 -14.28
N ASN A 377 15.72 5.83 -15.28
CA ASN A 377 16.64 6.97 -15.08
C ASN A 377 16.03 8.15 -14.33
N ASP A 378 14.72 8.34 -14.42
CA ASP A 378 13.99 9.33 -13.63
C ASP A 378 13.60 8.73 -12.25
N PRO A 379 14.26 9.13 -11.14
CA PRO A 379 13.91 8.62 -9.82
C PRO A 379 12.51 8.98 -9.32
N LEU A 380 11.86 10.01 -9.85
CA LEU A 380 10.48 10.35 -9.48
C LEU A 380 9.54 9.27 -10.00
N THR A 381 9.81 8.70 -11.18
CA THR A 381 9.01 7.57 -11.70
C THR A 381 8.94 6.41 -10.71
N GLY A 382 10.08 6.03 -10.13
CA GLY A 382 10.14 4.94 -9.16
C GLY A 382 9.63 5.30 -7.78
N TYR A 383 9.96 6.50 -7.31
CA TYR A 383 9.53 7.01 -6.02
C TYR A 383 8.01 7.20 -5.95
N LEU A 384 7.39 7.77 -7.00
CA LEU A 384 5.93 7.90 -7.10
C LEU A 384 5.24 6.53 -7.11
N LYS A 385 5.85 5.50 -7.72
CA LYS A 385 5.33 4.14 -7.61
C LYS A 385 5.42 3.57 -6.20
N GLY A 386 6.45 3.94 -5.43
CA GLY A 386 6.52 3.64 -4.00
C GLY A 386 5.40 4.35 -3.23
N LEU A 387 5.23 5.66 -3.46
CA LEU A 387 4.17 6.46 -2.83
C LEU A 387 2.75 5.94 -3.13
N SER A 388 2.52 5.30 -4.28
CA SER A 388 1.20 4.72 -4.58
C SER A 388 0.77 3.62 -3.61
N ASN A 389 1.71 3.08 -2.81
CA ASN A 389 1.43 2.06 -1.80
C ASN A 389 1.38 2.64 -0.37
N SER A 390 1.74 3.92 -0.20
CA SER A 390 1.95 4.56 1.11
C SER A 390 1.17 5.88 1.18
N PRO A 391 -0.16 5.84 1.41
CA PRO A 391 -1.07 6.98 1.23
C PRO A 391 -0.77 8.17 2.15
N ASP A 392 -0.34 7.94 3.38
CA ASP A 392 0.03 9.00 4.33
C ASP A 392 1.28 9.75 3.85
N ALA A 393 2.32 9.02 3.42
CA ALA A 393 3.51 9.62 2.81
C ALA A 393 3.18 10.38 1.52
N ALA A 394 2.28 9.85 0.68
CA ALA A 394 1.87 10.48 -0.56
C ALA A 394 1.12 11.80 -0.31
N THR A 395 0.15 11.79 0.62
CA THR A 395 -0.62 12.97 1.05
C THR A 395 0.31 14.10 1.50
N ASP A 396 1.27 13.77 2.37
CA ASP A 396 2.25 14.73 2.86
C ASP A 396 3.13 15.25 1.72
N PHE A 397 3.67 14.35 0.89
CA PHE A 397 4.57 14.69 -0.21
C PHE A 397 3.95 15.71 -1.16
N PHE A 398 2.71 15.51 -1.60
CA PHE A 398 2.06 16.42 -2.56
C PHE A 398 1.67 17.77 -1.96
N ASN A 399 1.43 17.81 -0.63
CA ASN A 399 1.14 19.04 0.10
C ASN A 399 2.37 19.86 0.47
N GLN A 400 3.57 19.27 0.42
CA GLN A 400 4.82 19.99 0.68
C GLN A 400 5.05 21.11 -0.33
N GLN A 401 5.65 22.21 0.16
CA GLN A 401 6.03 23.33 -0.70
C GLN A 401 7.25 22.95 -1.56
N TYR A 402 7.08 23.01 -2.88
CA TYR A 402 8.18 22.85 -3.83
C TYR A 402 9.08 24.09 -3.83
N VAL A 403 8.51 25.27 -4.06
CA VAL A 403 9.25 26.55 -4.10
C VAL A 403 8.41 27.67 -3.46
N SER A 404 9.07 28.61 -2.79
CA SER A 404 8.42 29.77 -2.16
C SER A 404 8.25 30.91 -3.17
N LYS A 405 7.14 31.66 -3.09
CA LYS A 405 6.99 32.95 -3.80
C LYS A 405 8.07 33.98 -3.45
N ASP A 406 8.66 33.86 -2.26
CA ASP A 406 9.67 34.78 -1.74
C ASP A 406 11.10 34.34 -2.12
N ASP A 407 11.26 33.19 -2.78
CA ASP A 407 12.53 32.73 -3.31
C ASP A 407 12.92 33.59 -4.53
N PRO A 408 14.09 34.27 -4.51
CA PRO A 408 14.52 35.13 -5.61
C PRO A 408 14.73 34.37 -6.93
N ASP A 409 15.01 33.07 -6.85
CA ASP A 409 15.26 32.19 -7.99
C ASP A 409 14.00 31.38 -8.38
N ASN A 410 12.82 31.78 -7.91
CA ASN A 410 11.54 31.18 -8.32
C ASN A 410 11.16 31.64 -9.74
N PRO A 411 11.07 30.74 -10.74
CA PRO A 411 10.73 31.13 -12.11
C PRO A 411 9.21 31.32 -12.34
N PHE A 412 8.35 30.88 -11.43
CA PHE A 412 6.92 30.76 -11.67
C PHE A 412 6.13 32.02 -11.31
N GLU A 413 5.27 32.45 -12.24
CA GLU A 413 4.37 33.58 -12.04
C GLU A 413 2.97 33.25 -12.55
N ARG A 414 1.95 33.50 -11.72
CA ARG A 414 0.53 33.29 -12.06
C ARG A 414 -0.27 34.56 -11.79
N ASP A 415 -1.37 34.71 -12.52
CA ASP A 415 -2.38 35.73 -12.23
C ASP A 415 -3.39 35.11 -11.26
N THR A 416 -3.27 35.43 -9.98
CA THR A 416 -4.08 34.82 -8.91
C THR A 416 -5.33 35.62 -8.57
N ASP A 417 -5.49 36.83 -9.12
CA ASP A 417 -6.63 37.72 -8.81
C ASP A 417 -7.43 38.13 -10.04
N GLY A 418 -7.11 37.56 -11.21
CA GLY A 418 -7.82 37.78 -12.46
C GLY A 418 -7.67 39.20 -13.01
N ASN A 419 -6.65 39.95 -12.55
CA ASN A 419 -6.46 41.35 -12.95
C ASN A 419 -5.60 41.51 -14.22
N GLY A 420 -5.14 40.40 -14.80
CA GLY A 420 -4.26 40.32 -15.96
C GLY A 420 -2.77 40.48 -15.66
N LYS A 421 -2.36 40.54 -14.39
CA LYS A 421 -0.95 40.70 -13.98
C LYS A 421 -0.46 39.47 -13.24
N LYS A 422 0.63 38.91 -13.73
CA LYS A 422 1.29 37.77 -13.08
C LYS A 422 2.20 38.25 -11.95
N GLY A 423 2.23 37.50 -10.85
CA GLY A 423 3.14 37.68 -9.73
C GLY A 423 3.71 36.34 -9.29
N LYS A 424 4.81 36.37 -8.52
CA LYS A 424 5.43 35.15 -7.97
C LYS A 424 4.45 34.40 -7.08
N VAL A 425 4.41 33.09 -7.25
CA VAL A 425 3.57 32.18 -6.46
C VAL A 425 4.41 31.10 -5.82
N SER A 426 3.99 30.63 -4.64
CA SER A 426 4.53 29.40 -4.09
C SER A 426 3.87 28.24 -4.83
N LEU A 427 4.64 27.19 -5.13
CA LEU A 427 4.09 25.95 -5.66
C LEU A 427 4.23 24.83 -4.64
N SER A 428 3.24 23.94 -4.57
CA SER A 428 3.39 22.64 -3.93
C SER A 428 4.10 21.64 -4.86
N ASN A 429 4.52 20.49 -4.32
CA ASN A 429 5.02 19.39 -5.13
C ASN A 429 3.96 18.89 -6.12
N PHE A 430 2.67 18.86 -5.73
CA PHE A 430 1.57 18.57 -6.67
C PHE A 430 1.59 19.53 -7.87
N GLN A 431 1.56 20.84 -7.63
CA GLN A 431 1.51 21.83 -8.70
C GLN A 431 2.74 21.75 -9.60
N TYR A 432 3.94 21.57 -9.03
CA TYR A 432 5.13 21.40 -9.84
C TYR A 432 5.04 20.12 -10.71
N LEU A 433 4.76 18.95 -10.12
CA LEU A 433 4.80 17.68 -10.83
C LEU A 433 3.68 17.51 -11.87
N PHE A 434 2.48 17.99 -11.54
CA PHE A 434 1.28 17.85 -12.37
C PHE A 434 1.13 18.97 -13.40
N GLU A 435 1.56 20.20 -13.09
CA GLU A 435 1.28 21.38 -13.94
C GLU A 435 2.51 21.92 -14.65
N GLU A 436 3.69 21.89 -14.03
CA GLU A 436 4.86 22.65 -14.52
C GLU A 436 6.04 21.77 -14.98
N ARG A 437 6.15 20.54 -14.45
CA ARG A 437 7.34 19.71 -14.63
C ARG A 437 7.47 19.29 -16.09
N GLN A 438 8.61 19.61 -16.67
CA GLN A 438 9.03 19.05 -17.96
C GLN A 438 9.57 17.64 -17.75
N TRP A 439 8.68 16.65 -17.85
CA TRP A 439 9.02 15.23 -17.72
C TRP A 439 10.13 14.83 -18.72
N PRO A 440 11.19 14.13 -18.28
CA PRO A 440 12.16 13.52 -19.19
C PRO A 440 11.46 12.59 -20.18
N GLN A 441 11.99 12.55 -21.40
CA GLN A 441 11.44 11.67 -22.43
C GLN A 441 11.91 10.24 -22.15
N GLU A 442 11.00 9.30 -22.04
CA GLU A 442 11.31 7.89 -21.84
C GLU A 442 10.85 7.07 -23.03
N SER A 443 11.58 5.99 -23.28
CA SER A 443 11.24 5.02 -24.32
C SER A 443 11.55 3.63 -23.84
N ASN A 444 10.72 2.65 -24.20
CA ASN A 444 10.94 1.25 -23.88
C ASN A 444 12.15 0.67 -24.64
N LEU A 445 12.48 -0.60 -24.38
CA LEU A 445 13.58 -1.31 -25.07
C LEU A 445 13.37 -1.45 -26.59
N HIS A 446 12.14 -1.27 -27.08
CA HIS A 446 11.80 -1.27 -28.50
C HIS A 446 11.90 0.12 -29.15
N GLY A 447 12.08 1.17 -28.35
CA GLY A 447 12.13 2.56 -28.79
C GLY A 447 10.77 3.24 -28.88
N ASP A 448 9.70 2.61 -28.38
CA ASP A 448 8.39 3.24 -28.26
C ASP A 448 8.39 4.19 -27.07
N GLU A 449 7.78 5.37 -27.24
CA GLU A 449 7.65 6.35 -26.16
C GLU A 449 6.79 5.81 -25.01
N THR A 450 7.20 6.08 -23.77
CA THR A 450 6.47 5.67 -22.58
C THR A 450 6.22 6.86 -21.65
N PHE A 451 5.11 6.78 -20.91
CA PHE A 451 4.68 7.81 -19.97
C PHE A 451 4.56 7.28 -18.54
N THR A 452 5.37 6.28 -18.20
CA THR A 452 5.31 5.57 -16.92
C THR A 452 5.47 6.50 -15.72
N GLY A 453 6.27 7.58 -15.86
CA GLY A 453 6.44 8.60 -14.82
C GLY A 453 5.13 9.32 -14.48
N GLN A 454 4.45 9.83 -15.49
CA GLN A 454 3.14 10.48 -15.34
C GLN A 454 2.05 9.50 -14.89
N ASN A 455 2.09 8.26 -15.36
CA ASN A 455 1.16 7.23 -14.89
C ASN A 455 1.36 6.94 -13.39
N ASN A 456 2.61 6.82 -12.95
CA ASN A 456 2.91 6.65 -11.52
C ASN A 456 2.58 7.90 -10.69
N LEU A 457 2.64 9.10 -11.28
CA LEU A 457 2.10 10.32 -10.66
C LEU A 457 0.60 10.17 -10.39
N ALA A 458 -0.17 9.68 -11.36
CA ALA A 458 -1.62 9.47 -11.19
C ALA A 458 -1.91 8.46 -10.06
N LEU A 459 -1.20 7.33 -10.03
CA LEU A 459 -1.32 6.34 -8.95
C LEU A 459 -0.95 6.92 -7.57
N ALA A 460 0.12 7.71 -7.49
CA ALA A 460 0.49 8.37 -6.24
C ALA A 460 -0.56 9.40 -5.79
N LEU A 461 -1.16 10.13 -6.74
CA LEU A 461 -2.25 11.07 -6.45
C LEU A 461 -3.51 10.36 -5.97
N GLU A 462 -3.81 9.18 -6.52
CA GLU A 462 -4.91 8.33 -6.05
C GLU A 462 -4.71 8.01 -4.57
N ALA A 463 -3.55 7.43 -4.20
CA ALA A 463 -3.26 7.11 -2.82
C ALA A 463 -3.26 8.35 -1.89
N ALA A 464 -2.71 9.46 -2.38
CA ALA A 464 -2.64 10.72 -1.63
C ALA A 464 -3.99 11.42 -1.42
N THR A 465 -5.00 11.13 -2.23
CA THR A 465 -6.31 11.79 -2.15
C THR A 465 -7.37 10.92 -1.49
N THR A 466 -7.28 9.60 -1.66
CA THR A 466 -8.26 8.64 -1.10
C THR A 466 -7.85 8.08 0.26
N GLY A 467 -6.54 8.07 0.58
CA GLY A 467 -6.05 7.59 1.88
C GLY A 467 -5.85 6.08 1.98
N HIS A 468 -5.83 5.36 0.85
CA HIS A 468 -5.47 3.94 0.77
C HIS A 468 -4.57 3.69 -0.45
N PRO A 469 -3.89 2.54 -0.56
CA PRO A 469 -3.08 2.23 -1.74
C PRO A 469 -3.87 2.32 -3.06
N ALA A 470 -3.20 2.77 -4.11
CA ALA A 470 -3.81 2.94 -5.44
C ALA A 470 -4.21 1.60 -6.06
N GLY A 471 -5.39 1.57 -6.68
CA GLY A 471 -6.01 0.38 -7.24
C GLY A 471 -6.69 -0.53 -6.21
N GLU A 472 -6.61 -0.21 -4.93
CA GLU A 472 -7.37 -0.86 -3.87
C GLU A 472 -8.67 -0.10 -3.58
N LEU A 473 -9.60 -0.71 -2.86
CA LEU A 473 -10.80 -0.04 -2.35
C LEU A 473 -10.61 0.30 -0.87
N PRO A 474 -11.32 1.30 -0.34
CA PRO A 474 -11.34 1.55 1.09
C PRO A 474 -11.88 0.32 1.84
N THR A 475 -11.30 0.09 3.01
CA THR A 475 -11.68 -0.96 3.98
C THR A 475 -12.40 -0.35 5.18
N ASP A 476 -12.92 -1.19 6.08
CA ASP A 476 -13.53 -0.72 7.34
C ASP A 476 -12.53 0.09 8.21
N ASP A 477 -11.23 -0.10 8.00
CA ASP A 477 -10.15 0.59 8.71
C ASP A 477 -9.71 1.88 7.99
N THR A 478 -10.22 2.15 6.79
CA THR A 478 -9.88 3.37 6.04
C THR A 478 -10.58 4.58 6.67
N PRO A 479 -9.82 5.58 7.17
CA PRO A 479 -10.43 6.74 7.82
C PRO A 479 -11.11 7.67 6.80
N PRO A 480 -12.12 8.46 7.21
CA PRO A 480 -12.69 9.48 6.34
C PRO A 480 -11.68 10.55 5.91
N HIS A 481 -11.82 11.07 4.68
CA HIS A 481 -10.87 11.99 4.06
C HIS A 481 -10.42 13.16 4.97
N SER A 482 -9.11 13.26 5.15
CA SER A 482 -8.44 14.30 5.93
C SER A 482 -8.55 15.67 5.26
N ALA A 483 -8.23 16.74 6.00
CA ALA A 483 -8.20 18.08 5.43
C ALA A 483 -7.13 18.24 4.32
N ASP A 484 -6.00 17.54 4.44
CA ASP A 484 -4.92 17.60 3.46
C ASP A 484 -5.25 16.78 2.20
N GLN A 485 -5.98 15.66 2.34
CA GLN A 485 -6.55 14.90 1.23
C GLN A 485 -7.62 15.71 0.49
N ALA A 486 -8.58 16.30 1.21
CA ALA A 486 -9.63 17.13 0.63
C ALA A 486 -9.08 18.38 -0.09
N LYS A 487 -8.00 18.98 0.45
CA LYS A 487 -7.27 20.07 -0.20
C LYS A 487 -6.60 19.63 -1.50
N LEU A 488 -6.02 18.43 -1.55
CA LEU A 488 -5.45 17.87 -2.79
C LEU A 488 -6.54 17.56 -3.81
N MET A 489 -7.67 17.00 -3.39
CA MET A 489 -8.82 16.77 -4.27
C MET A 489 -9.30 18.09 -4.91
N ARG A 490 -9.46 19.15 -4.11
CA ARG A 490 -9.78 20.48 -4.64
C ARG A 490 -8.74 20.96 -5.63
N ALA A 491 -7.46 20.90 -5.28
CA ALA A 491 -6.38 21.36 -6.15
C ALA A 491 -6.34 20.59 -7.48
N LEU A 492 -6.62 19.28 -7.46
CA LEU A 492 -6.72 18.44 -8.65
C LEU A 492 -7.89 18.85 -9.54
N VAL A 493 -9.10 18.97 -8.98
CA VAL A 493 -10.29 19.39 -9.72
C VAL A 493 -10.12 20.79 -10.32
N ASP A 494 -9.60 21.73 -9.53
CA ASP A 494 -9.34 23.10 -9.99
C ASP A 494 -8.29 23.09 -11.13
N SER A 495 -7.22 22.29 -11.00
CA SER A 495 -6.18 22.16 -12.02
C SER A 495 -6.69 21.57 -13.33
N VAL A 496 -7.50 20.52 -13.28
CA VAL A 496 -8.13 19.93 -14.47
C VAL A 496 -9.17 20.88 -15.07
N SER A 497 -9.87 21.66 -14.25
CA SER A 497 -10.82 22.67 -14.71
C SER A 497 -10.12 23.81 -15.46
N ASP A 498 -9.02 24.31 -14.91
CA ASP A 498 -8.25 25.41 -15.48
C ASP A 498 -7.62 25.03 -16.83
N ASP A 499 -7.17 23.78 -16.97
CA ASP A 499 -6.58 23.26 -18.19
C ASP A 499 -6.93 21.77 -18.41
N PRO A 500 -8.02 21.48 -19.12
CA PRO A 500 -8.42 20.10 -19.43
C PRO A 500 -7.37 19.30 -20.20
N SER A 501 -6.45 19.96 -20.93
CA SER A 501 -5.41 19.28 -21.71
C SER A 501 -4.43 18.51 -20.82
N ARG A 502 -4.31 18.90 -19.53
CA ARG A 502 -3.53 18.16 -18.52
C ARG A 502 -3.97 16.70 -18.38
N VAL A 503 -5.23 16.39 -18.68
CA VAL A 503 -5.77 15.01 -18.65
C VAL A 503 -6.08 14.49 -20.05
N LYS A 504 -6.66 15.31 -20.94
CA LYS A 504 -7.01 14.88 -22.31
C LYS A 504 -5.79 14.38 -23.09
N ASP A 505 -4.66 15.07 -22.96
CA ASP A 505 -3.40 14.69 -23.64
C ASP A 505 -2.66 13.55 -22.90
N HIS A 506 -3.15 13.16 -21.72
CA HIS A 506 -2.55 12.17 -20.82
C HIS A 506 -3.61 11.16 -20.33
N SER A 507 -4.42 10.64 -21.26
CA SER A 507 -5.59 9.80 -20.94
C SER A 507 -5.29 8.55 -20.12
N TYR A 508 -4.03 8.09 -20.10
CA TYR A 508 -3.56 7.00 -19.24
C TYR A 508 -3.62 7.33 -17.73
N MET A 509 -3.83 8.58 -17.33
CA MET A 509 -4.03 8.98 -15.93
C MET A 509 -5.49 8.89 -15.49
N SER A 510 -6.43 8.76 -16.45
CA SER A 510 -7.86 8.93 -16.19
C SER A 510 -8.49 7.81 -15.36
N ASP A 511 -7.88 6.64 -15.30
CA ASP A 511 -8.32 5.54 -14.45
C ASP A 511 -8.21 5.93 -12.96
N SER A 512 -7.04 6.40 -12.54
CA SER A 512 -6.80 6.92 -11.19
C SER A 512 -7.63 8.15 -10.90
N LEU A 513 -7.70 9.12 -11.82
CA LEU A 513 -8.53 10.32 -11.62
C LEU A 513 -10.03 9.98 -11.50
N GLY A 514 -10.52 9.00 -12.26
CA GLY A 514 -11.88 8.49 -12.14
C GLY A 514 -12.12 7.81 -10.79
N GLN A 515 -11.14 7.04 -10.30
CA GLN A 515 -11.20 6.41 -8.97
C GLN A 515 -11.27 7.49 -7.88
N ILE A 516 -10.39 8.49 -7.91
CA ILE A 516 -10.40 9.64 -6.99
C ILE A 516 -11.78 10.31 -6.98
N GLY A 517 -12.31 10.68 -8.15
CA GLY A 517 -13.62 11.32 -8.24
C GLY A 517 -14.75 10.43 -7.69
N SER A 518 -14.66 9.11 -7.89
CA SER A 518 -15.65 8.16 -7.39
C SER A 518 -15.68 8.04 -5.86
N GLU A 519 -14.60 8.43 -5.18
CA GLU A 519 -14.49 8.42 -3.71
C GLU A 519 -14.93 9.74 -3.04
N TYR A 520 -15.06 10.79 -3.85
CA TYR A 520 -15.53 12.12 -3.44
C TYR A 520 -16.95 12.45 -3.92
N LEU A 521 -17.81 11.44 -4.18
CA LEU A 521 -19.18 11.69 -4.66
C LEU A 521 -20.02 12.55 -3.71
N PRO A 522 -19.93 12.45 -2.37
CA PRO A 522 -20.62 13.38 -1.49
C PRO A 522 -20.21 14.84 -1.73
N ASP A 523 -18.91 15.13 -1.87
CA ASP A 523 -18.39 16.47 -2.16
C ASP A 523 -18.82 16.96 -3.55
N ILE A 524 -18.77 16.08 -4.56
CA ILE A 524 -19.20 16.38 -5.93
C ILE A 524 -20.70 16.72 -5.96
N HIS A 525 -21.56 15.91 -5.33
CA HIS A 525 -23.00 16.19 -5.27
C HIS A 525 -23.31 17.46 -4.47
N ARG A 526 -22.56 17.75 -3.40
CA ARG A 526 -22.68 19.03 -2.68
C ARG A 526 -22.33 20.23 -3.55
N ALA A 527 -21.27 20.13 -4.34
CA ALA A 527 -20.87 21.18 -5.26
C ALA A 527 -21.94 21.40 -6.33
N MET A 528 -22.45 20.32 -6.93
CA MET A 528 -23.52 20.39 -7.94
C MET A 528 -24.87 20.85 -7.37
N ALA A 529 -25.12 20.67 -6.07
CA ALA A 529 -26.39 21.03 -5.46
C ALA A 529 -26.67 22.55 -5.45
N ASP A 530 -25.64 23.40 -5.62
CA ASP A 530 -25.73 24.87 -5.61
C ASP A 530 -26.53 25.42 -4.40
N GLY A 531 -26.37 24.77 -3.25
CA GLY A 531 -27.07 25.16 -2.03
C GLY A 531 -26.70 26.57 -1.55
N PRO A 532 -27.64 27.35 -0.98
CA PRO A 532 -27.30 28.66 -0.44
C PRO A 532 -26.35 28.51 0.75
N THR A 533 -25.32 29.34 0.83
CA THR A 533 -24.44 29.41 2.01
C THR A 533 -25.26 29.87 3.23
N VAL A 534 -25.51 28.96 4.17
CA VAL A 534 -26.26 29.27 5.40
C VAL A 534 -25.30 29.70 6.50
N LYS A 535 -25.41 30.95 6.95
CA LYS A 535 -24.62 31.44 8.09
C LYS A 535 -25.13 30.75 9.37
N ASP A 536 -24.26 29.97 10.00
CA ASP A 536 -24.52 29.25 11.28
C ASP A 536 -25.47 28.03 11.21
N GLY A 537 -25.59 27.36 10.05
CA GLY A 537 -26.36 26.12 9.92
C GLY A 537 -25.91 25.25 8.74
N LYS A 538 -26.33 23.98 8.73
CA LYS A 538 -26.20 23.11 7.55
C LYS A 538 -27.29 23.44 6.56
N SER A 539 -26.95 23.55 5.29
CA SER A 539 -27.96 23.66 4.24
C SER A 539 -28.79 22.36 4.19
N GLY A 540 -30.01 22.41 3.66
CA GLY A 540 -30.78 21.17 3.43
C GLY A 540 -30.01 20.19 2.53
N TRP A 541 -29.19 20.70 1.61
CA TRP A 541 -28.35 19.91 0.73
C TRP A 541 -27.23 19.18 1.47
N ASP A 542 -26.67 19.75 2.54
CA ASP A 542 -25.65 19.09 3.36
C ASP A 542 -26.25 17.88 4.12
N LEU A 543 -27.56 17.93 4.40
CA LEU A 543 -28.30 16.79 4.96
C LEU A 543 -28.64 15.77 3.88
N LEU A 544 -28.99 16.21 2.66
CA LEU A 544 -29.23 15.31 1.53
C LEU A 544 -27.97 14.52 1.15
N TYR A 545 -26.82 15.18 1.17
CA TYR A 545 -25.51 14.61 0.88
C TYR A 545 -24.66 14.64 2.16
N PRO A 546 -24.88 13.71 3.10
CA PRO A 546 -24.06 13.64 4.30
C PRO A 546 -22.59 13.39 3.92
N LEU A 547 -21.67 13.88 4.75
CA LEU A 547 -20.23 13.76 4.52
C LEU A 547 -19.56 13.34 5.82
N ALA A 548 -18.71 12.33 5.75
CA ALA A 548 -17.74 11.98 6.77
C ALA A 548 -16.38 12.57 6.38
N GLY A 549 -15.64 13.09 7.36
CA GLY A 549 -14.35 13.73 7.10
C GLY A 549 -14.46 15.22 6.80
N THR A 550 -13.56 15.72 5.95
CA THR A 550 -13.45 17.16 5.60
C THR A 550 -14.02 17.42 4.22
N ASP A 551 -14.85 18.47 4.12
CA ASP A 551 -15.42 18.93 2.87
C ASP A 551 -14.33 19.54 1.97
N ALA A 552 -14.21 19.04 0.74
CA ALA A 552 -13.25 19.52 -0.25
C ALA A 552 -13.60 20.93 -0.78
N GLN A 553 -14.84 21.38 -0.56
CA GLN A 553 -15.33 22.70 -0.98
C GLN A 553 -15.18 22.93 -2.48
N LEU A 554 -15.55 21.93 -3.28
CA LEU A 554 -15.45 21.98 -4.72
C LEU A 554 -16.43 23.00 -5.31
N ASP A 555 -16.03 23.65 -6.40
CA ASP A 555 -16.89 24.57 -7.15
C ASP A 555 -17.63 23.82 -8.26
N HIS A 556 -18.92 24.10 -8.46
CA HIS A 556 -19.75 23.39 -9.43
C HIS A 556 -19.12 23.40 -10.83
N SER A 557 -18.76 24.57 -11.37
CA SER A 557 -18.13 24.65 -12.70
C SER A 557 -16.82 23.88 -12.81
N ALA A 558 -16.09 23.72 -11.70
CA ALA A 558 -14.85 22.96 -11.69
C ALA A 558 -15.12 21.45 -11.76
N VAL A 559 -16.08 20.98 -10.97
CA VAL A 559 -16.60 19.61 -11.02
C VAL A 559 -17.15 19.27 -12.41
N THR A 560 -17.91 20.17 -13.03
CA THR A 560 -18.44 19.96 -14.39
C THR A 560 -17.31 19.71 -15.40
N ARG A 561 -16.26 20.55 -15.40
CA ARG A 561 -15.09 20.36 -16.28
C ARG A 561 -14.38 19.05 -15.98
N PHE A 562 -14.18 18.74 -14.71
CA PHE A 562 -13.52 17.52 -14.28
C PHE A 562 -14.27 16.27 -14.75
N LEU A 563 -15.57 16.17 -14.49
CA LEU A 563 -16.40 15.01 -14.87
C LEU A 563 -16.41 14.80 -16.38
N VAL A 564 -16.62 15.87 -17.16
CA VAL A 564 -16.62 15.80 -18.63
C VAL A 564 -15.24 15.40 -19.16
N THR A 565 -14.15 15.86 -18.54
CA THR A 565 -12.78 15.58 -19.00
C THR A 565 -12.34 14.16 -18.68
N VAL A 566 -12.55 13.71 -17.44
CA VAL A 566 -12.16 12.36 -17.00
C VAL A 566 -12.99 11.28 -17.70
N SER A 567 -14.27 11.55 -17.98
CA SER A 567 -15.15 10.59 -18.64
C SER A 567 -14.93 10.45 -20.15
N GLN A 568 -14.02 11.23 -20.74
CA GLN A 568 -13.53 11.00 -22.11
C GLN A 568 -12.66 9.74 -22.22
N ASN A 569 -12.21 9.17 -21.10
CA ASN A 569 -11.54 7.88 -21.07
C ASN A 569 -12.49 6.78 -20.55
N PRO A 570 -12.50 5.58 -21.17
CA PRO A 570 -13.35 4.45 -20.75
C PRO A 570 -13.23 4.05 -19.27
N GLU A 571 -12.01 3.94 -18.74
CA GLU A 571 -11.75 3.54 -17.36
C GLU A 571 -12.21 4.59 -16.36
N GLY A 572 -11.91 5.87 -16.64
CA GLY A 572 -12.38 7.01 -15.85
C GLY A 572 -13.91 7.12 -15.81
N TYR A 573 -14.57 6.97 -16.97
CA TYR A 573 -16.03 6.89 -17.06
C TYR A 573 -16.57 5.72 -16.23
N ALA A 574 -15.97 4.53 -16.36
CA ALA A 574 -16.45 3.33 -15.66
C ALA A 574 -16.36 3.49 -14.13
N ALA A 575 -15.28 4.05 -13.60
CA ALA A 575 -15.14 4.32 -12.16
C ALA A 575 -16.23 5.27 -11.64
N LEU A 576 -16.40 6.43 -12.29
CA LEU A 576 -17.39 7.44 -11.90
C LEU A 576 -18.83 6.94 -12.04
N ASN A 577 -19.17 6.32 -13.17
CA ASN A 577 -20.52 5.83 -13.48
C ASN A 577 -20.96 4.72 -12.52
N VAL A 578 -20.07 3.76 -12.23
CA VAL A 578 -20.38 2.67 -11.31
C VAL A 578 -20.47 3.16 -9.87
N GLY A 579 -19.54 4.03 -9.46
CA GLY A 579 -19.57 4.67 -8.14
C GLY A 579 -20.86 5.45 -7.91
N GLU A 580 -21.28 6.26 -8.90
CA GLU A 580 -22.50 7.05 -8.82
C GLU A 580 -23.76 6.20 -8.61
N LYS A 581 -23.86 5.08 -9.34
CA LYS A 581 -25.01 4.17 -9.21
C LYS A 581 -25.06 3.52 -7.82
N ALA A 582 -23.90 3.15 -7.28
CA ALA A 582 -23.80 2.62 -5.92
C ALA A 582 -24.14 3.68 -4.86
N TYR A 583 -23.65 4.91 -5.05
CA TYR A 583 -23.88 6.03 -4.15
C TYR A 583 -25.35 6.45 -4.13
N THR A 584 -25.97 6.63 -5.29
CA THR A 584 -27.40 6.94 -5.41
C THR A 584 -28.28 5.87 -4.77
N ALA A 585 -27.97 4.59 -4.95
CA ALA A 585 -28.69 3.50 -4.27
C ALA A 585 -28.61 3.62 -2.75
N SER A 586 -27.41 3.95 -2.24
CA SER A 586 -27.15 4.11 -0.80
C SER A 586 -27.85 5.34 -0.22
N LEU A 587 -27.87 6.46 -0.96
CA LEU A 587 -28.62 7.67 -0.58
C LEU A 587 -30.13 7.41 -0.50
N MET A 588 -30.69 6.68 -1.47
CA MET A 588 -32.11 6.30 -1.46
C MET A 588 -32.44 5.41 -0.26
N ASP A 589 -31.62 4.39 0.02
CA ASP A 589 -31.82 3.53 1.19
C ASP A 589 -31.75 4.33 2.50
N TYR A 590 -30.74 5.19 2.65
CA TYR A 590 -30.53 6.00 3.85
C TYR A 590 -31.68 6.96 4.14
N HIS A 591 -32.08 7.79 3.16
CA HIS A 591 -33.10 8.82 3.38
C HIS A 591 -34.52 8.27 3.46
N LEU A 592 -34.78 7.11 2.85
CA LEU A 592 -36.08 6.44 2.92
C LEU A 592 -36.23 5.55 4.16
N ASN A 593 -35.17 5.38 4.96
CA ASN A 593 -35.23 4.69 6.23
C ASN A 593 -36.11 5.47 7.25
N PRO A 594 -37.23 4.89 7.73
CA PRO A 594 -38.12 5.55 8.69
C PRO A 594 -37.47 5.76 10.06
N ASP A 595 -36.44 4.97 10.39
CA ASP A 595 -35.72 5.05 11.67
C ASP A 595 -34.60 6.09 11.66
N LEU A 596 -34.34 6.75 10.52
CA LEU A 596 -33.33 7.81 10.43
C LEU A 596 -33.63 8.96 11.43
N PRO A 597 -32.67 9.35 12.28
CA PRO A 597 -32.89 10.43 13.25
C PRO A 597 -33.29 11.74 12.57
N ALA A 598 -34.24 12.47 13.16
CA ALA A 598 -34.75 13.72 12.58
C ALA A 598 -33.68 14.79 12.33
N ALA A 599 -32.58 14.78 13.09
CA ALA A 599 -31.45 15.70 12.91
C ALA A 599 -30.57 15.37 11.69
N GLN A 600 -30.66 14.16 11.16
CA GLN A 600 -29.90 13.68 10.00
C GLN A 600 -30.76 13.58 8.73
N ARG A 601 -32.08 13.65 8.89
CA ARG A 601 -33.04 13.52 7.79
C ARG A 601 -33.09 14.80 6.95
N TYR A 602 -33.06 14.63 5.63
CA TYR A 602 -33.38 15.71 4.69
C TYR A 602 -34.76 16.30 5.01
N PRO A 603 -34.92 17.63 5.19
CA PRO A 603 -36.13 18.22 5.76
C PRO A 603 -37.30 18.32 4.78
N HIS A 604 -37.45 17.33 3.90
CA HIS A 604 -38.49 17.25 2.88
C HIS A 604 -39.16 15.88 2.87
N ASP A 605 -40.28 15.76 2.18
CA ASP A 605 -41.01 14.49 2.11
C ASP A 605 -40.33 13.49 1.15
N PRO A 606 -40.73 12.20 1.14
CA PRO A 606 -40.11 11.21 0.27
C PRO A 606 -40.20 11.54 -1.22
N GLN A 607 -41.24 12.26 -1.66
CA GLN A 607 -41.37 12.65 -3.06
C GLN A 607 -40.24 13.60 -3.44
N GLU A 608 -40.10 14.70 -2.71
CA GLU A 608 -39.07 15.70 -2.98
C GLU A 608 -37.66 15.15 -2.75
N THR A 609 -37.49 14.23 -1.80
CA THR A 609 -36.22 13.52 -1.56
C THR A 609 -35.82 12.67 -2.77
N ILE A 610 -36.71 11.79 -3.25
CA ILE A 610 -36.46 10.91 -4.40
C ILE A 610 -36.22 11.73 -5.66
N THR A 611 -37.02 12.77 -5.89
CA THR A 611 -36.86 13.66 -7.05
C THR A 611 -35.53 14.40 -7.00
N SER A 612 -35.09 14.89 -5.82
CA SER A 612 -33.82 15.61 -5.68
C SER A 612 -32.60 14.72 -5.91
N ILE A 613 -32.57 13.52 -5.31
CA ILE A 613 -31.50 12.54 -5.54
C ILE A 613 -31.47 12.15 -7.03
N SER A 614 -32.61 11.81 -7.62
CA SER A 614 -32.68 11.40 -9.04
C SER A 614 -32.28 12.53 -9.99
N ARG A 615 -32.57 13.79 -9.64
CA ARG A 615 -32.15 14.96 -10.40
C ARG A 615 -30.63 15.09 -10.45
N LYS A 616 -29.95 15.06 -9.30
CA LYS A 616 -28.50 15.21 -9.29
C LYS A 616 -27.76 14.00 -9.84
N ALA A 617 -28.29 12.79 -9.64
CA ALA A 617 -27.82 11.61 -10.35
C ALA A 617 -27.98 11.74 -11.88
N GLY A 618 -29.10 12.29 -12.34
CA GLY A 618 -29.35 12.56 -13.76
C GLY A 618 -28.38 13.59 -14.35
N GLU A 619 -28.10 14.66 -13.61
CA GLU A 619 -27.13 15.68 -14.00
C GLU A 619 -25.72 15.11 -14.10
N PHE A 620 -25.27 14.38 -13.08
CA PHE A 620 -23.96 13.72 -13.05
C PHE A 620 -23.79 12.77 -14.24
N ASN A 621 -24.76 11.88 -14.49
CA ASN A 621 -24.69 10.93 -15.61
C ASN A 621 -24.80 11.63 -16.97
N GLY A 622 -25.54 12.75 -17.07
CA GLY A 622 -25.58 13.58 -18.27
C GLY A 622 -24.21 14.20 -18.60
N LEU A 623 -23.47 14.65 -17.59
CA LEU A 623 -22.10 15.16 -17.77
C LEU A 623 -21.13 14.05 -18.20
N LEU A 624 -21.23 12.86 -17.60
CA LEU A 624 -20.42 11.72 -18.02
C LEU A 624 -20.73 11.31 -19.47
N ALA A 625 -22.01 11.32 -19.85
CA ALA A 625 -22.47 11.03 -21.21
C ALA A 625 -21.85 11.99 -22.23
N GLN A 626 -21.75 13.29 -21.88
CA GLN A 626 -21.10 14.27 -22.75
C GLN A 626 -19.62 13.97 -22.96
N GLY A 627 -18.86 13.64 -21.91
CA GLY A 627 -17.45 13.31 -22.08
C GLY A 627 -17.24 12.04 -22.93
N ARG A 628 -18.04 10.99 -22.73
CA ARG A 628 -18.05 9.82 -23.62
C ARG A 628 -18.36 10.20 -25.07
N GLN A 629 -19.31 11.11 -25.28
CA GLN A 629 -19.65 11.61 -26.61
C GLN A 629 -18.49 12.39 -27.25
N GLU A 630 -17.82 13.28 -26.52
CA GLU A 630 -16.63 14.01 -27.00
C GLU A 630 -15.53 13.04 -27.44
N ALA A 631 -15.28 11.96 -26.69
CA ALA A 631 -14.25 10.97 -27.03
C ALA A 631 -14.58 10.13 -28.27
N VAL A 632 -15.85 9.72 -28.41
CA VAL A 632 -16.32 8.87 -29.52
C VAL A 632 -16.40 9.66 -30.83
N LEU A 633 -16.82 10.93 -30.78
CA LEU A 633 -16.99 11.77 -31.98
C LEU A 633 -15.78 12.64 -32.30
N GLY A 634 -15.01 12.98 -31.26
CA GLY A 634 -13.86 13.86 -31.37
C GLY A 634 -12.65 13.17 -32.00
N PRO A 635 -11.50 13.88 -32.04
CA PRO A 635 -10.30 13.39 -32.69
C PRO A 635 -9.75 12.07 -32.12
N ALA A 636 -10.05 11.77 -30.85
CA ALA A 636 -9.67 10.51 -30.20
C ALA A 636 -10.36 9.29 -30.87
N SER A 637 -11.59 9.46 -31.38
CA SER A 637 -12.37 8.43 -32.07
C SER A 637 -12.42 7.11 -31.29
N GLU A 638 -12.56 7.21 -29.96
CA GLU A 638 -12.59 6.05 -29.06
C GLU A 638 -13.74 5.10 -29.43
N LYS A 639 -13.50 3.80 -29.27
CA LYS A 639 -14.55 2.83 -29.60
C LYS A 639 -15.53 2.74 -28.47
N ASP A 640 -16.78 2.72 -28.87
CA ASP A 640 -17.88 2.57 -27.95
C ASP A 640 -17.80 1.31 -27.07
N SER A 641 -17.34 0.21 -27.67
CA SER A 641 -17.13 -1.08 -27.01
C SER A 641 -16.14 -1.01 -25.85
N ASP A 642 -15.24 -0.03 -25.85
CA ASP A 642 -14.17 0.06 -24.85
C ASP A 642 -14.74 0.59 -23.53
N TYR A 643 -15.74 1.49 -23.59
CA TYR A 643 -16.53 1.93 -22.43
C TYR A 643 -17.31 0.78 -21.80
N ASP A 644 -18.02 0.01 -22.62
CA ASP A 644 -18.79 -1.15 -22.15
C ASP A 644 -17.88 -2.18 -21.49
N PHE A 645 -16.73 -2.42 -22.11
CA PHE A 645 -15.72 -3.33 -21.59
C PHE A 645 -15.20 -2.84 -20.23
N ALA A 646 -14.84 -1.56 -20.10
CA ALA A 646 -14.37 -0.98 -18.84
C ALA A 646 -15.42 -1.09 -17.72
N VAL A 647 -16.70 -0.77 -18.01
CA VAL A 647 -17.81 -0.95 -17.06
C VAL A 647 -17.97 -2.41 -16.65
N SER A 648 -17.88 -3.34 -17.61
CA SER A 648 -17.99 -4.77 -17.34
C SER A 648 -16.85 -5.31 -16.47
N GLN A 649 -15.64 -4.75 -16.58
CA GLN A 649 -14.51 -5.13 -15.74
C GLN A 649 -14.74 -4.74 -14.27
N LYS A 650 -15.34 -3.57 -14.01
CA LYS A 650 -15.68 -3.12 -12.65
C LYS A 650 -16.69 -4.04 -11.95
N LYS A 651 -17.48 -4.84 -12.69
CA LYS A 651 -18.36 -5.88 -12.11
C LYS A 651 -17.60 -6.89 -11.27
N ASN A 652 -16.47 -7.39 -11.78
CA ASN A 652 -15.67 -8.40 -11.10
C ASN A 652 -15.07 -7.83 -9.80
N PHE A 653 -14.62 -6.58 -9.86
CA PHE A 653 -14.08 -5.83 -8.73
C PHE A 653 -15.12 -5.69 -7.59
N ILE A 654 -16.36 -5.33 -7.91
CA ILE A 654 -17.41 -5.14 -6.90
C ILE A 654 -18.01 -6.47 -6.40
N SER A 655 -18.06 -7.51 -7.25
CA SER A 655 -18.57 -8.83 -6.86
C SER A 655 -17.75 -9.52 -5.76
N GLY A 656 -16.48 -9.15 -5.60
CA GLY A 656 -15.62 -9.62 -4.51
C GLY A 656 -15.92 -8.99 -3.14
N PHE A 657 -16.72 -7.93 -3.11
CA PHE A 657 -17.03 -7.13 -1.92
C PHE A 657 -18.47 -7.33 -1.40
N VAL A 658 -19.18 -8.35 -1.90
CA VAL A 658 -20.57 -8.65 -1.52
C VAL A 658 -20.64 -9.06 -0.05
N GLY A 659 -20.93 -8.10 0.83
CA GLY A 659 -21.06 -8.29 2.28
C GLY A 659 -20.91 -7.01 3.11
N THR A 660 -20.29 -5.97 2.55
CA THR A 660 -19.95 -4.74 3.28
C THR A 660 -20.78 -3.56 2.76
N GLY A 661 -21.32 -2.74 3.66
CA GLY A 661 -22.24 -1.64 3.32
C GLY A 661 -21.50 -0.39 2.81
N VAL A 662 -22.04 0.23 1.76
CA VAL A 662 -21.63 1.58 1.33
C VAL A 662 -22.23 2.61 2.30
N GLY A 663 -21.39 3.48 2.85
CA GLY A 663 -21.85 4.59 3.69
C GLY A 663 -22.47 5.69 2.82
N VAL A 664 -23.31 6.56 3.38
CA VAL A 664 -23.74 7.78 2.67
C VAL A 664 -22.82 8.96 2.90
N GLY A 665 -21.99 8.89 3.94
CA GLY A 665 -20.95 9.88 4.27
C GLY A 665 -19.62 9.65 3.56
N THR A 666 -19.42 8.48 2.95
CA THR A 666 -18.26 8.09 2.14
C THR A 666 -18.79 7.32 0.93
N SER A 667 -18.36 7.57 -0.30
CA SER A 667 -18.98 6.91 -1.47
C SER A 667 -18.56 5.46 -1.69
N PHE A 668 -17.43 5.06 -1.12
CA PHE A 668 -17.05 3.67 -0.96
C PHE A 668 -16.73 3.46 0.53
N ILE A 669 -17.59 2.68 1.19
CA ILE A 669 -17.27 1.80 2.32
C ILE A 669 -16.27 2.36 3.36
N ALA A 670 -16.79 2.96 4.43
CA ALA A 670 -16.05 3.14 5.69
C ALA A 670 -16.98 3.43 6.90
N SER A 671 -18.26 3.05 6.84
CA SER A 671 -19.11 3.18 8.03
C SER A 671 -20.23 2.15 8.03
N PRO A 672 -20.52 1.47 9.16
CA PRO A 672 -21.83 0.91 9.34
C PRO A 672 -22.80 2.07 9.29
N ALA A 673 -23.67 2.11 8.28
CA ALA A 673 -24.78 3.04 8.25
C ALA A 673 -25.44 3.00 9.63
N VAL A 674 -25.47 4.14 10.34
CA VAL A 674 -26.14 4.24 11.63
C VAL A 674 -27.61 3.90 11.37
N GLY A 675 -27.99 2.66 11.69
CA GLY A 675 -29.27 2.07 11.28
C GLY A 675 -29.12 0.72 10.59
N ALA A 676 -28.28 -0.19 11.10
CA ALA A 676 -28.23 -1.57 10.64
C ALA A 676 -29.63 -2.20 10.73
N GLY A 677 -30.32 -2.27 9.60
CA GLY A 677 -31.52 -3.08 9.42
C GLY A 677 -31.18 -4.54 9.72
N VAL A 678 -31.62 -5.02 10.87
CA VAL A 678 -31.64 -6.44 11.20
C VAL A 678 -32.70 -7.10 10.30
N GLY A 679 -32.27 -7.66 9.18
CA GLY A 679 -33.13 -8.43 8.26
C GLY A 679 -32.33 -9.55 7.62
N GLY A 680 -32.47 -10.77 8.15
CA GLY A 680 -31.78 -11.94 7.61
C GLY A 680 -32.22 -12.28 6.17
N ALA A 681 -31.22 -12.59 5.34
CA ALA A 681 -31.29 -13.29 4.05
C ALA A 681 -31.90 -12.54 2.83
N ALA A 682 -31.25 -11.47 2.36
CA ALA A 682 -31.14 -11.03 0.95
C ALA A 682 -30.18 -9.82 0.90
N GLY A 683 -29.47 -9.58 -0.23
CA GLY A 683 -28.45 -8.52 -0.34
C GLY A 683 -28.92 -7.10 -0.01
N THR A 684 -28.00 -6.15 0.21
CA THR A 684 -28.33 -4.72 0.44
C THR A 684 -29.03 -4.11 -0.78
N VAL A 685 -29.76 -2.99 -0.61
CA VAL A 685 -30.38 -2.24 -1.73
C VAL A 685 -29.34 -1.93 -2.81
N THR A 686 -28.15 -1.48 -2.41
CA THR A 686 -27.01 -1.23 -3.30
C THR A 686 -26.59 -2.47 -4.09
N SER A 687 -26.51 -3.64 -3.45
CA SER A 687 -26.19 -4.90 -4.14
C SER A 687 -27.24 -5.26 -5.19
N MET A 688 -28.53 -5.08 -4.89
CA MET A 688 -29.62 -5.35 -5.84
C MET A 688 -29.59 -4.39 -7.03
N VAL A 689 -29.31 -3.11 -6.79
CA VAL A 689 -29.21 -2.09 -7.83
C VAL A 689 -28.03 -2.37 -8.76
N LEU A 690 -26.85 -2.69 -8.22
CA LEU A 690 -25.69 -3.05 -9.04
C LEU A 690 -25.91 -4.35 -9.82
N GLU A 691 -26.58 -5.34 -9.23
CA GLU A 691 -26.96 -6.56 -9.95
C GLU A 691 -27.94 -6.24 -11.10
N ALA A 692 -28.94 -5.38 -10.88
CA ALA A 692 -29.85 -4.92 -11.92
C ALA A 692 -29.11 -4.15 -13.02
N PHE A 693 -28.21 -3.24 -12.64
CA PHE A 693 -27.35 -2.50 -13.56
C PHE A 693 -26.57 -3.45 -14.45
N TYR A 694 -25.78 -4.38 -13.89
CA TYR A 694 -24.97 -5.30 -14.67
C TYR A 694 -25.76 -6.37 -15.44
N LYS A 695 -27.03 -6.60 -15.11
CA LYS A 695 -27.93 -7.46 -15.90
C LYS A 695 -28.46 -6.71 -17.11
N ASP A 696 -28.89 -5.46 -16.93
CA ASP A 696 -29.41 -4.61 -18.00
C ASP A 696 -28.30 -4.20 -18.98
N ASP A 697 -27.11 -3.93 -18.45
CA ASP A 697 -25.88 -3.58 -19.18
C ASP A 697 -25.39 -4.70 -20.12
N SER A 698 -25.60 -5.97 -19.74
CA SER A 698 -25.12 -7.14 -20.49
C SER A 698 -25.77 -7.38 -21.87
N GLY A 699 -26.68 -6.50 -22.31
CA GLY A 699 -27.36 -6.63 -23.61
C GLY A 699 -27.79 -5.34 -24.32
N GLN A 700 -27.76 -4.16 -23.70
CA GLN A 700 -28.23 -2.91 -24.33
C GLN A 700 -27.15 -2.22 -25.19
N TYR A 701 -25.88 -2.27 -24.78
CA TYR A 701 -24.80 -1.48 -25.40
C TYR A 701 -24.14 -2.14 -26.63
N GLN A 702 -24.28 -3.46 -26.82
CA GLN A 702 -23.95 -4.11 -28.10
C GLN A 702 -24.80 -3.60 -29.28
N ALA A 703 -25.92 -2.92 -29.01
CA ALA A 703 -26.76 -2.28 -30.01
C ALA A 703 -26.39 -0.80 -30.30
N GLU A 704 -25.51 -0.17 -29.50
CA GLU A 704 -25.10 1.23 -29.66
C GLU A 704 -24.01 1.46 -30.73
N ALA A 705 -23.33 0.39 -31.16
CA ALA A 705 -22.35 0.43 -32.23
C ALA A 705 -22.97 0.97 -33.55
N GLY A 706 -22.78 2.27 -33.80
CA GLY A 706 -23.28 2.97 -34.99
C GLY A 706 -24.60 3.75 -34.82
N GLN A 707 -25.08 3.95 -33.60
CA GLN A 707 -26.23 4.82 -33.33
C GLN A 707 -25.84 6.31 -33.28
N ASP A 708 -26.80 7.20 -33.57
CA ASP A 708 -26.58 8.64 -33.49
C ASP A 708 -26.53 9.15 -32.03
N ILE A 709 -26.06 10.38 -31.87
CA ILE A 709 -25.88 11.08 -30.58
C ILE A 709 -27.16 11.07 -29.73
N ALA A 710 -28.29 11.36 -30.37
CA ALA A 710 -29.57 11.46 -29.68
C ALA A 710 -29.99 10.12 -29.08
N THR A 711 -29.77 9.02 -29.81
CA THR A 711 -30.10 7.69 -29.31
C THR A 711 -29.23 7.30 -28.12
N ARG A 712 -27.91 7.59 -28.17
CA ARG A 712 -26.98 7.34 -27.06
C ARG A 712 -27.34 8.12 -25.80
N TRP A 713 -27.66 9.41 -25.96
CA TRP A 713 -28.10 10.25 -24.85
C TRP A 713 -29.36 9.69 -24.18
N GLU A 714 -30.36 9.28 -24.98
CA GLU A 714 -31.58 8.67 -24.44
C GLU A 714 -31.31 7.30 -23.80
N THR A 715 -30.40 6.46 -24.33
CA THR A 715 -30.05 5.18 -23.69
C THR A 715 -29.42 5.40 -22.30
N ILE A 716 -28.45 6.32 -22.18
CA ILE A 716 -27.81 6.61 -20.89
C ILE A 716 -28.83 7.19 -19.90
N LYS A 717 -29.74 8.04 -20.37
CA LYS A 717 -30.83 8.60 -19.58
C LYS A 717 -31.83 7.54 -19.12
N ASP A 718 -32.24 6.63 -20.00
CA ASP A 718 -33.14 5.52 -19.68
C ASP A 718 -32.48 4.55 -18.69
N SER A 719 -31.19 4.25 -18.88
CA SER A 719 -30.39 3.45 -17.94
C SER A 719 -30.35 4.12 -16.57
N THR A 720 -30.04 5.41 -16.51
CA THR A 720 -30.02 6.19 -15.26
C THR A 720 -31.38 6.19 -14.57
N ASN A 721 -32.46 6.39 -15.35
CA ASN A 721 -33.83 6.37 -14.85
C ASN A 721 -34.20 5.01 -14.23
N ASN A 722 -33.85 3.90 -14.91
CA ASN A 722 -34.11 2.55 -14.43
C ASN A 722 -33.33 2.22 -13.16
N ILE A 723 -32.09 2.70 -13.04
CA ILE A 723 -31.28 2.53 -11.83
C ILE A 723 -31.86 3.32 -10.66
N ASN A 724 -32.17 4.60 -10.86
CA ASN A 724 -32.78 5.45 -9.85
C ASN A 724 -34.13 4.87 -9.39
N TYR A 725 -34.92 4.31 -10.32
CA TYR A 725 -36.18 3.64 -10.02
C TYR A 725 -35.94 2.39 -9.18
N THR A 726 -35.01 1.53 -9.58
CA THR A 726 -34.69 0.31 -8.85
C THR A 726 -34.22 0.63 -7.42
N ALA A 727 -33.36 1.63 -7.26
CA ALA A 727 -32.88 2.09 -5.96
C ALA A 727 -34.02 2.56 -5.04
N ALA A 728 -34.83 3.51 -5.51
CA ALA A 728 -35.92 4.06 -4.72
C ALA A 728 -37.04 3.02 -4.48
N HIS A 729 -37.32 2.15 -5.44
CA HIS A 729 -38.33 1.09 -5.33
C HIS A 729 -37.91 0.01 -4.32
N GLU A 730 -36.68 -0.50 -4.41
CA GLU A 730 -36.20 -1.51 -3.45
C GLU A 730 -36.05 -0.93 -2.03
N ALA A 731 -35.59 0.32 -1.88
CA ALA A 731 -35.60 1.01 -0.58
C ALA A 731 -37.03 1.18 -0.02
N ALA A 732 -37.96 1.71 -0.82
CA ALA A 732 -39.36 1.86 -0.42
C ALA A 732 -40.00 0.52 0.00
N LYS A 733 -39.69 -0.56 -0.74
CA LYS A 733 -40.16 -1.91 -0.45
C LYS A 733 -39.53 -2.50 0.82
N ALA A 734 -38.23 -2.30 1.03
CA ALA A 734 -37.51 -2.72 2.23
C ALA A 734 -38.13 -2.11 3.50
N TYR A 735 -38.58 -0.85 3.42
CA TYR A 735 -39.22 -0.14 4.54
C TYR A 735 -40.75 -0.16 4.53
N HIS A 736 -41.39 -1.00 3.68
CA HIS A 736 -42.84 -1.12 3.57
C HIS A 736 -43.59 0.21 3.35
N ALA A 737 -42.99 1.11 2.56
CA ALA A 737 -43.52 2.43 2.29
C ALA A 737 -44.78 2.40 1.41
N GLY A 738 -45.82 3.14 1.80
CA GLY A 738 -47.10 3.21 1.07
C GLY A 738 -47.07 4.02 -0.23
N TYR A 739 -45.89 4.45 -0.69
CA TYR A 739 -45.70 5.25 -1.90
C TYR A 739 -44.88 4.54 -2.99
N ALA A 740 -44.58 3.25 -2.84
CA ALA A 740 -43.79 2.49 -3.81
C ALA A 740 -44.34 2.62 -5.26
N ASP A 741 -45.67 2.60 -5.42
CA ASP A 741 -46.35 2.74 -6.72
C ASP A 741 -46.21 4.14 -7.37
N LYS A 742 -45.67 5.13 -6.66
CA LYS A 742 -45.48 6.51 -7.15
C LYS A 742 -44.02 6.83 -7.48
N VAL A 743 -43.10 5.94 -7.14
CA VAL A 743 -41.66 6.14 -7.31
C VAL A 743 -41.28 6.38 -8.77
N ASP A 744 -41.95 5.71 -9.72
CA ASP A 744 -41.66 5.83 -11.15
C ASP A 744 -41.70 7.29 -11.65
N THR A 745 -42.70 8.04 -11.19
CA THR A 745 -43.01 9.38 -11.66
C THR A 745 -42.03 10.36 -11.06
N TRP A 746 -41.73 10.21 -9.77
CA TRP A 746 -40.80 11.07 -9.04
C TRP A 746 -39.36 10.92 -9.54
N VAL A 747 -38.96 9.69 -9.84
CA VAL A 747 -37.66 9.37 -10.43
C VAL A 747 -37.57 9.90 -11.86
N SER A 748 -38.60 9.69 -12.68
CA SER A 748 -38.60 10.14 -14.08
C SER A 748 -38.56 11.67 -14.19
N GLU A 749 -39.31 12.38 -13.35
CA GLU A 749 -39.28 13.84 -13.28
C GLU A 749 -37.90 14.37 -12.85
N GLY A 750 -37.33 13.79 -11.79
CA GLY A 750 -36.00 14.15 -11.31
C GLY A 750 -34.94 13.91 -12.36
N THR A 751 -34.83 12.68 -12.87
CA THR A 751 -33.83 12.28 -13.87
C THR A 751 -33.91 13.13 -15.13
N ALA A 752 -35.11 13.36 -15.68
CA ALA A 752 -35.27 14.22 -16.86
C ALA A 752 -34.84 15.67 -16.60
N THR A 753 -35.12 16.20 -15.41
CA THR A 753 -34.66 17.54 -15.01
C THR A 753 -33.14 17.59 -14.91
N GLY A 754 -32.51 16.57 -14.32
CA GLY A 754 -31.05 16.47 -14.20
C GLY A 754 -30.33 16.49 -15.54
N PHE A 755 -30.82 15.71 -16.52
CA PHE A 755 -30.24 15.73 -17.87
C PHE A 755 -30.39 17.12 -18.55
N ASN A 756 -31.45 17.88 -18.24
CA ASN A 756 -31.59 19.26 -18.72
C ASN A 756 -30.62 20.22 -18.01
N ASP A 757 -30.36 20.02 -16.72
CA ASP A 757 -29.38 20.78 -15.96
C ASP A 757 -27.97 20.54 -16.53
N ALA A 758 -27.58 19.27 -16.74
CA ALA A 758 -26.32 18.91 -17.40
C ALA A 758 -26.18 19.58 -18.77
N THR A 759 -27.25 19.54 -19.57
CA THR A 759 -27.28 20.24 -20.87
C THR A 759 -27.05 21.75 -20.72
N THR A 760 -27.57 22.37 -19.66
CA THR A 760 -27.40 23.79 -19.38
C THR A 760 -25.95 24.09 -19.01
N ASP A 761 -25.32 23.26 -18.18
CA ASP A 761 -23.93 23.42 -17.77
C ASP A 761 -22.96 23.22 -18.93
N ILE A 762 -23.19 22.19 -19.74
CA ILE A 762 -22.43 21.92 -20.97
C ILE A 762 -22.50 23.13 -21.91
N HIS A 763 -23.69 23.71 -22.13
CA HIS A 763 -23.83 24.92 -22.96
C HIS A 763 -23.12 26.14 -22.37
N ALA A 764 -23.11 26.29 -21.04
CA ALA A 764 -22.36 27.37 -20.39
C ALA A 764 -20.85 27.26 -20.64
N MET A 765 -20.38 26.05 -20.95
CA MET A 765 -18.97 25.71 -21.15
C MET A 765 -18.64 25.38 -22.62
N ALA A 766 -19.55 25.66 -23.55
CA ALA A 766 -19.44 25.31 -24.97
C ALA A 766 -18.16 25.79 -25.68
N LYS A 767 -17.50 26.83 -25.16
CA LYS A 767 -16.24 27.33 -25.72
C LYS A 767 -15.02 26.46 -25.39
N ASP A 768 -15.15 25.61 -24.39
CA ASP A 768 -14.09 24.77 -23.83
C ASP A 768 -14.19 23.31 -24.36
N MET A 769 -15.13 23.04 -25.29
CA MET A 769 -15.41 21.72 -25.87
C MET A 769 -14.78 21.56 -27.27
N ASP A 770 -14.44 20.32 -27.63
CA ASP A 770 -13.78 20.01 -28.90
C ASP A 770 -14.78 19.77 -30.03
N THR A 771 -16.01 19.34 -29.71
CA THR A 771 -17.10 19.19 -30.68
C THR A 771 -18.11 20.34 -30.62
N GLU A 772 -18.67 20.70 -31.79
CA GLU A 772 -19.77 21.68 -31.84
C GLU A 772 -21.02 21.07 -31.18
N ILE A 773 -21.54 21.72 -30.13
CA ILE A 773 -22.84 21.35 -29.57
C ILE A 773 -23.92 21.68 -30.63
N PRO A 774 -24.69 20.71 -31.13
CA PRO A 774 -25.78 20.98 -32.07
C PRO A 774 -26.81 21.90 -31.40
N ALA A 775 -27.14 23.00 -32.06
CA ALA A 775 -28.06 24.03 -31.55
C ALA A 775 -29.51 23.55 -31.39
#